data_AF-A0A9P9APG4-F1
#
_entry.id   AF-A0A9P9APG4-F1
#
_cell.length_a   1.000
_cell.length_b   1.000
_cell.length_c   1.000
_cell.angle_alpha   90.00
_cell.angle_beta   90.00
_cell.angle_gamma   90.00
#
_symmetry.space_group_name_H-M   'P 1'
#
loop_
_entity.id
_entity.type
_entity.pdbx_description
1 polymer ?
#
loop_
_entity_poly.entity_id
_entity_poly.type
_entity_poly.pdbx_seq_one_letter_code
_entity_poly.pdbx_strand_id
1 'polypeptide(L)'
;MRLLNTETLQLESFLGAEIDIPNYAILSHTWEKAEISFQDIQTKNFSQLRRDPAIAKVEQSCRQAYRDGFDYIWIDTCCIDKSSSAELSEAINSMFKWYQQSSRCYVFLSDFQAQLITTDSSVFGVVEEALDPDDTSFFNCRWFDRGWTLQELIAPRGVDFFDKNWVRFGTRDGSLLDRLCTRTRIWPHVFDEPRCPCLQPTSSTVRDGLCMACGFLDTLPQTLDTFAVSIKMSWAANRITTRKEDAAYCLLGLFNINIPMLYGEGDKAFLRLQDAIVRQSKDQSILLWRAVPSSIPRERALGCLAPAAEHFRDPVPIIGRRVFSNLDRQYEADFFGNMAPMEMSDTALKVNIWLCPCTVHTWDSQTAEYTAQSLRLGILDLARDSDYLVRPAILLERMGAFDLCRRVYNQIIIDIDPRRSSASLHFTVDGTFYETADDIDPKELIVITIKLSLDKASKEDVGILLQQSPINAVKRLESSPGDIATGPLYVIINQDKRFPCQTDCGGSYPPFNRYSARATQISAPWVWKRCEHRENRHFGGLHFLNFAFNVNTEPTRVYVAIAWGTYKDVFSSEDLFWCRIFDMRCFMKSAWTSPEDLRPSQLYGEAVALAPMEIQRRLENQRHRLSKSEYKELAIEQPGGAKRLFPNVLRRDWEADHLLNVLRDNSHVVNLVARISRTQGLGRTLFELTVDV
;
A
#
# COMPACT_ATOMS: atom_id res chain seq x y z
N MET A 1 0.71 32.24 0.81
CA MET A 1 -0.75 31.98 0.88
C MET A 1 -1.51 33.14 0.24
N ARG A 2 -2.70 32.92 -0.31
CA ARG A 2 -3.61 34.00 -0.74
C ARG A 2 -4.90 33.99 0.06
N LEU A 3 -5.42 35.16 0.38
CA LEU A 3 -6.69 35.34 1.08
C LEU A 3 -7.60 36.27 0.28
N LEU A 4 -8.91 36.05 0.39
CA LEU A 4 -9.93 36.91 -0.19
C LEU A 4 -10.36 37.95 0.84
N ASN A 5 -10.26 39.22 0.49
CA ASN A 5 -10.74 40.33 1.31
C ASN A 5 -12.28 40.32 1.34
N THR A 6 -12.86 40.34 2.55
CA THR A 6 -14.31 40.16 2.73
C THR A 6 -15.15 41.33 2.28
N GLU A 7 -14.58 42.54 2.22
CA GLU A 7 -15.29 43.74 1.75
C GLU A 7 -15.10 43.94 0.25
N THR A 8 -13.87 43.83 -0.25
CA THR A 8 -13.54 44.19 -1.64
C THR A 8 -13.68 43.02 -2.62
N LEU A 9 -13.74 41.78 -2.11
CA LEU A 9 -13.67 40.54 -2.90
C LEU A 9 -12.41 40.44 -3.78
N GLN A 10 -11.32 41.09 -3.37
CA GLN A 10 -10.02 41.01 -4.03
C GLN A 10 -9.10 39.99 -3.34
N LEU A 11 -8.26 39.33 -4.13
CA LEU A 11 -7.26 38.40 -3.63
C LEU A 11 -5.98 39.14 -3.24
N GLU A 12 -5.54 38.93 -2.00
CA GLU A 12 -4.30 39.48 -1.46
C GLU A 12 -3.31 38.36 -1.17
N SER A 13 -2.02 38.61 -1.44
CA SER A 13 -0.96 37.60 -1.32
C SER A 13 -0.06 37.87 -0.12
N PHE A 14 0.11 36.85 0.71
CA PHE A 14 0.97 36.86 1.89
C PHE A 14 2.10 35.86 1.66
N LEU A 15 3.25 36.39 1.25
CA LEU A 15 4.45 35.62 0.85
C LEU A 15 5.59 35.69 1.89
N GLY A 16 5.38 36.43 2.97
CA GLY A 16 6.33 36.65 4.06
C GLY A 16 6.33 35.54 5.11
N ALA A 17 6.72 35.89 6.34
CA ALA A 17 6.67 34.98 7.47
C ALA A 17 5.22 34.69 7.87
N GLU A 18 4.96 33.57 8.56
CA GLU A 18 3.59 33.21 8.95
C GLU A 18 2.94 34.27 9.83
N ILE A 19 3.74 34.92 10.68
CA ILE A 19 3.31 36.03 11.53
C ILE A 19 2.71 37.21 10.74
N ASP A 20 3.07 37.36 9.47
CA ASP A 20 2.56 38.41 8.58
C ASP A 20 1.18 38.06 7.99
N ILE A 21 0.73 36.81 8.15
CA ILE A 21 -0.59 36.37 7.68
C ILE A 21 -1.66 36.88 8.66
N PRO A 22 -2.61 37.72 8.22
CA PRO A 22 -3.64 38.28 9.10
C PRO A 22 -4.55 37.17 9.64
N ASN A 23 -5.37 37.48 10.65
CA ASN A 23 -6.41 36.56 11.09
C ASN A 23 -7.42 36.37 9.95
N TYR A 24 -7.81 35.13 9.68
CA TYR A 24 -8.77 34.79 8.63
C TYR A 24 -9.75 33.71 9.07
N ALA A 25 -10.91 33.71 8.45
CA ALA A 25 -11.83 32.57 8.45
C ALA A 25 -11.54 31.65 7.27
N ILE A 26 -11.97 30.39 7.33
CA ILE A 26 -11.79 29.43 6.24
C ILE A 26 -13.11 28.72 5.89
N LEU A 27 -13.40 28.57 4.61
CA LEU A 27 -14.59 27.88 4.14
C LEU A 27 -14.30 26.40 3.84
N SER A 28 -15.01 25.51 4.52
CA SER A 28 -15.10 24.09 4.20
C SER A 28 -16.42 23.82 3.48
N HIS A 29 -16.37 23.23 2.29
CA HIS A 29 -17.57 23.01 1.47
C HIS A 29 -17.37 21.88 0.46
N THR A 30 -18.47 21.43 -0.16
CA THR A 30 -18.42 20.52 -1.31
C THR A 30 -18.62 21.28 -2.61
N TRP A 31 -17.75 21.06 -3.60
CA TRP A 31 -17.87 21.75 -4.89
C TRP A 31 -19.20 21.42 -5.57
N GLU A 32 -19.80 22.45 -6.15
CA GLU A 32 -20.97 22.38 -6.99
C GLU A 32 -20.61 22.40 -8.48
N LYS A 33 -21.61 22.39 -9.37
CA LYS A 33 -21.37 22.41 -10.82
C LYS A 33 -20.79 23.74 -11.30
N ALA A 34 -21.08 24.83 -10.61
CA ALA A 34 -20.60 26.16 -10.92
C ALA A 34 -19.99 26.76 -9.65
N GLU A 35 -18.74 27.19 -9.74
CA GLU A 35 -17.95 27.71 -8.63
C GLU A 35 -17.11 28.86 -9.13
N ILE A 36 -16.96 29.91 -8.33
CA ILE A 36 -16.03 31.00 -8.65
C ILE A 36 -14.61 30.48 -8.46
N SER A 37 -13.86 30.50 -9.56
CA SER A 37 -12.46 30.09 -9.61
C SER A 37 -11.51 31.24 -9.28
N PHE A 38 -10.23 30.93 -9.14
CA PHE A 38 -9.17 31.94 -9.03
C PHE A 38 -9.15 32.88 -10.24
N GLN A 39 -9.28 32.31 -11.45
CA GLN A 39 -9.30 33.07 -12.70
C GLN A 39 -10.50 34.01 -12.77
N ASP A 40 -11.65 33.60 -12.26
CA ASP A 40 -12.84 34.45 -12.23
C ASP A 40 -12.60 35.72 -11.41
N ILE A 41 -12.03 35.60 -10.21
CA ILE A 41 -11.72 36.76 -9.36
C ILE A 41 -10.67 37.68 -9.99
N GLN A 42 -9.69 37.12 -10.70
CA GLN A 42 -8.63 37.90 -11.33
C GLN A 42 -9.08 38.64 -12.61
N THR A 43 -10.01 38.05 -13.38
CA THR A 43 -10.35 38.54 -14.72
C THR A 43 -11.67 39.28 -14.80
N LYS A 44 -12.66 38.92 -13.96
CA LYS A 44 -13.97 39.58 -13.95
C LYS A 44 -13.91 40.82 -13.06
N ASN A 45 -14.48 41.92 -13.54
CA ASN A 45 -14.69 43.07 -12.67
C ASN A 45 -15.86 42.81 -11.70
N PHE A 46 -15.96 43.64 -10.66
CA PHE A 46 -16.96 43.49 -9.60
C PHE A 46 -18.41 43.40 -10.12
N SER A 47 -18.75 44.20 -11.14
CA SER A 47 -20.07 44.20 -11.77
C SER A 47 -20.37 42.90 -12.54
N GLN A 48 -19.34 42.27 -13.13
CA GLN A 48 -19.46 40.98 -13.80
C GLN A 48 -19.58 39.85 -12.79
N LEU A 49 -18.78 39.86 -11.73
CA LEU A 49 -18.85 38.86 -10.64
C LEU A 49 -20.24 38.84 -9.99
N ARG A 50 -20.82 40.00 -9.69
CA ARG A 50 -22.16 40.09 -9.08
C ARG A 50 -23.30 39.55 -9.95
N ARG A 51 -23.11 39.46 -11.26
CA ARG A 51 -24.10 38.87 -12.18
C ARG A 51 -23.94 37.36 -12.30
N ASP A 52 -22.81 36.82 -11.86
CA ASP A 52 -22.56 35.39 -11.87
C ASP A 52 -23.28 34.73 -10.69
N PRO A 53 -24.27 33.86 -10.91
CA PRO A 53 -24.98 33.21 -9.81
C PRO A 53 -24.07 32.36 -8.92
N ALA A 54 -22.90 31.92 -9.41
CA ALA A 54 -21.92 31.17 -8.62
C ALA A 54 -21.26 32.03 -7.52
N ILE A 55 -21.35 33.37 -7.59
CA ILE A 55 -20.76 34.28 -6.59
C ILE A 55 -21.46 34.21 -5.23
N ALA A 56 -22.72 33.78 -5.20
CA ALA A 56 -23.56 33.85 -4.00
C ALA A 56 -22.91 33.16 -2.80
N LYS A 57 -22.31 31.97 -3.00
CA LYS A 57 -21.63 31.25 -1.93
C LYS A 57 -20.41 32.02 -1.41
N VAL A 58 -19.62 32.62 -2.30
CA VAL A 58 -18.45 33.44 -1.92
C VAL A 58 -18.90 34.69 -1.16
N GLU A 59 -19.88 35.43 -1.67
CA GLU A 59 -20.42 36.63 -1.01
C GLU A 59 -20.99 36.32 0.38
N GLN A 60 -21.74 35.24 0.54
CA GLN A 60 -22.27 34.84 1.85
C GLN A 60 -21.16 34.41 2.81
N SER A 61 -20.13 33.71 2.31
CA SER A 61 -18.95 33.34 3.11
C SER A 61 -18.20 34.58 3.60
N CYS A 62 -17.95 35.54 2.72
CA CYS A 62 -17.34 36.83 3.08
C CYS A 62 -18.20 37.61 4.07
N ARG A 63 -19.52 37.63 3.87
CA ARG A 63 -20.46 38.31 4.78
C ARG A 63 -20.44 37.68 6.18
N GLN A 64 -20.37 36.35 6.26
CA GLN A 64 -20.27 35.65 7.55
C GLN A 64 -18.92 35.92 8.22
N ALA A 65 -17.82 35.83 7.49
CA ALA A 65 -16.48 36.17 7.99
C ALA A 65 -16.42 37.61 8.55
N TYR A 66 -16.96 38.57 7.79
CA TYR A 66 -17.02 39.96 8.21
C TYR A 66 -17.85 40.18 9.48
N ARG A 67 -19.01 39.51 9.59
CA ARG A 67 -19.85 39.55 10.80
C ARG A 67 -19.13 39.05 12.04
N ASP A 68 -18.27 38.05 11.88
CA ASP A 68 -17.49 37.47 12.97
C ASP A 68 -16.16 38.24 13.21
N GLY A 69 -15.93 39.35 12.49
CA GLY A 69 -14.79 40.24 12.68
C GLY A 69 -13.53 39.87 11.90
N PHE A 70 -13.66 39.10 10.82
CA PHE A 70 -12.53 38.74 9.95
C PHE A 70 -12.56 39.53 8.65
N ASP A 71 -11.49 40.28 8.37
CA ASP A 71 -11.30 41.02 7.11
C ASP A 71 -10.95 40.09 5.92
N TYR A 72 -10.57 38.85 6.23
CA TYR A 72 -10.06 37.89 5.26
C TYR A 72 -10.72 36.52 5.43
N ILE A 73 -10.99 35.88 4.29
CA ILE A 73 -11.42 34.50 4.22
C ILE A 73 -10.59 33.70 3.20
N TRP A 74 -10.31 32.44 3.51
CA TRP A 74 -9.73 31.50 2.55
C TRP A 74 -10.80 30.56 1.98
N ILE A 75 -10.82 30.42 0.66
CA ILE A 75 -11.73 29.54 -0.07
C ILE A 75 -10.91 28.81 -1.16
N ASP A 76 -10.86 27.49 -1.11
CA ASP A 76 -10.02 26.67 -2.00
C ASP A 76 -10.37 26.82 -3.51
N THR A 77 -11.61 27.19 -3.83
CA THR A 77 -12.05 27.42 -5.22
C THR A 77 -11.38 28.63 -5.86
N CYS A 78 -11.21 29.73 -5.10
CA CYS A 78 -10.73 30.99 -5.63
C CYS A 78 -9.40 31.49 -5.05
N CYS A 79 -8.90 30.94 -3.94
CA CYS A 79 -7.61 31.32 -3.37
C CYS A 79 -6.42 30.51 -3.94
N ILE A 80 -6.68 29.38 -4.61
CA ILE A 80 -5.66 28.51 -5.20
C ILE A 80 -5.72 28.60 -6.74
N ASP A 81 -4.57 28.82 -7.37
CA ASP A 81 -4.44 28.76 -8.82
C ASP A 81 -4.19 27.31 -9.24
N LYS A 82 -5.30 26.61 -9.50
CA LYS A 82 -5.29 25.21 -9.93
C LYS A 82 -4.66 25.01 -11.32
N SER A 83 -4.39 26.08 -12.07
CA SER A 83 -3.67 26.01 -13.35
C SER A 83 -2.15 25.90 -13.17
N SER A 84 -1.64 26.31 -12.01
CA SER A 84 -0.23 26.16 -11.63
C SER A 84 -0.03 24.86 -10.85
N SER A 85 0.64 23.87 -11.46
CA SER A 85 0.92 22.59 -10.81
C SER A 85 1.81 22.73 -9.57
N ALA A 86 2.76 23.68 -9.60
CA ALA A 86 3.62 23.99 -8.47
C ALA A 86 2.80 24.54 -7.30
N GLU A 87 1.92 25.52 -7.57
CA GLU A 87 1.08 26.11 -6.53
C GLU A 87 0.07 25.09 -5.98
N LEU A 88 -0.56 24.29 -6.85
CA LEU A 88 -1.46 23.23 -6.42
C LEU A 88 -0.76 22.22 -5.51
N SER A 89 0.47 21.83 -5.83
CA SER A 89 1.27 20.93 -5.00
C SER A 89 1.62 21.55 -3.65
N GLU A 90 2.00 22.82 -3.62
CA GLU A 90 2.28 23.55 -2.37
C GLU A 90 1.02 23.67 -1.51
N ALA A 91 -0.11 24.02 -2.14
CA ALA A 91 -1.40 24.17 -1.48
C ALA A 91 -1.89 22.86 -0.86
N ILE A 92 -1.80 21.73 -1.58
CA ILE A 92 -2.20 20.43 -1.05
C ILE A 92 -1.34 20.04 0.17
N ASN A 93 -0.02 20.22 0.10
CA ASN A 93 0.86 19.91 1.24
C ASN A 93 0.68 20.89 2.41
N SER A 94 0.11 22.07 2.18
CA SER A 94 -0.11 23.11 3.20
C SER A 94 -1.54 23.17 3.73
N MET A 95 -2.48 22.44 3.12
CA MET A 95 -3.92 22.62 3.36
C MET A 95 -4.28 22.39 4.83
N PHE A 96 -3.83 21.28 5.43
CA PHE A 96 -4.05 20.99 6.84
C PHE A 96 -3.57 22.13 7.74
N LYS A 97 -2.38 22.65 7.47
CA LYS A 97 -1.80 23.78 8.19
C LYS A 97 -2.63 25.04 8.03
N TRP A 98 -3.13 25.36 6.84
CA TRP A 98 -4.01 26.51 6.64
C TRP A 98 -5.34 26.36 7.40
N TYR A 99 -5.94 25.18 7.41
CA TYR A 99 -7.10 24.92 8.27
C TYR A 99 -6.74 25.07 9.76
N GLN A 100 -5.59 24.56 10.19
CA GLN A 100 -5.09 24.67 11.56
C GLN A 100 -4.87 26.12 12.00
N GLN A 101 -4.40 26.97 11.10
CA GLN A 101 -4.06 28.37 11.35
C GLN A 101 -5.23 29.33 11.21
N SER A 102 -6.34 28.87 10.62
CA SER A 102 -7.58 29.62 10.54
C SER A 102 -8.14 29.90 11.94
N SER A 103 -8.74 31.08 12.11
CA SER A 103 -9.38 31.45 13.38
C SER A 103 -10.71 30.72 13.53
N ARG A 104 -11.42 30.53 12.42
CA ARG A 104 -12.74 29.89 12.38
C ARG A 104 -12.93 29.17 11.06
N CYS A 105 -13.48 27.96 11.11
CA CYS A 105 -13.89 27.24 9.92
C CYS A 105 -15.43 27.23 9.80
N TYR A 106 -15.93 27.64 8.64
CA TYR A 106 -17.34 27.56 8.30
C TYR A 106 -17.56 26.34 7.42
N VAL A 107 -18.29 25.36 7.93
CA VAL A 107 -18.76 24.21 7.14
C VAL A 107 -20.10 24.57 6.53
N PHE A 108 -20.13 24.72 5.21
CA PHE A 108 -21.33 25.02 4.45
C PHE A 108 -21.90 23.74 3.80
N LEU A 109 -23.10 23.34 4.22
CA LEU A 109 -23.82 22.17 3.71
C LEU A 109 -24.91 22.60 2.71
N SER A 110 -24.56 22.67 1.42
CA SER A 110 -25.49 23.15 0.39
C SER A 110 -26.67 22.21 0.10
N ASP A 111 -26.56 20.96 0.52
CA ASP A 111 -27.58 19.90 0.40
C ASP A 111 -28.35 19.64 1.71
N PHE A 112 -28.28 20.56 2.69
CA PHE A 112 -29.02 20.49 3.96
C PHE A 112 -29.89 21.71 4.21
N GLN A 113 -31.00 21.54 4.93
CA GLN A 113 -31.78 22.64 5.48
C GLN A 113 -32.12 22.32 6.93
N ALA A 114 -31.65 23.17 7.84
CA ALA A 114 -31.86 22.96 9.27
C ALA A 114 -33.31 23.29 9.65
N GLN A 115 -33.87 22.50 10.57
CA GLN A 115 -35.12 22.80 11.25
C GLN A 115 -34.79 23.10 12.71
N LEU A 116 -34.65 24.39 13.03
CA LEU A 116 -34.33 24.82 14.38
C LEU A 116 -35.58 24.79 15.25
N ILE A 117 -35.47 24.21 16.43
CA ILE A 117 -36.50 24.21 17.45
C ILE A 117 -36.19 25.32 18.44
N THR A 118 -37.23 26.03 18.83
CA THR A 118 -37.17 27.05 19.85
C THR A 118 -37.42 26.41 21.22
N THR A 119 -36.40 26.37 22.08
CA THR A 119 -36.56 25.91 23.46
C THR A 119 -36.61 27.08 24.43
N ASP A 120 -37.66 27.14 25.24
CA ASP A 120 -37.85 28.17 26.25
C ASP A 120 -37.03 27.81 27.51
N SER A 121 -35.81 28.35 27.60
CA SER A 121 -34.95 28.10 28.76
C SER A 121 -35.41 28.93 29.95
N SER A 122 -36.20 28.30 30.82
CA SER A 122 -36.90 28.88 31.99
C SER A 122 -36.01 29.58 33.04
N VAL A 123 -34.70 29.68 32.84
CA VAL A 123 -33.78 30.24 33.84
C VAL A 123 -33.40 31.69 33.55
N PHE A 124 -33.46 32.17 32.30
CA PHE A 124 -33.06 33.55 31.97
C PHE A 124 -33.84 34.24 30.83
N GLY A 125 -34.91 33.64 30.29
CA GLY A 125 -35.68 34.24 29.19
C GLY A 125 -34.90 34.40 27.88
N VAL A 126 -33.81 33.65 27.72
CA VAL A 126 -33.05 33.56 26.48
C VAL A 126 -33.67 32.47 25.63
N VAL A 127 -34.20 32.88 24.48
CA VAL A 127 -34.71 31.97 23.45
C VAL A 127 -33.52 31.43 22.68
N GLU A 128 -33.22 30.14 22.84
CA GLU A 128 -32.14 29.48 22.09
C GLU A 128 -32.75 28.66 20.95
N GLU A 129 -32.42 29.01 19.72
CA GLU A 129 -32.75 28.24 18.52
C GLU A 129 -31.63 27.23 18.28
N ALA A 130 -31.96 25.95 18.39
CA ALA A 130 -31.01 24.86 18.20
C ALA A 130 -31.58 23.78 17.28
N LEU A 131 -30.70 23.06 16.59
CA LEU A 131 -31.10 21.85 15.89
C LEU A 131 -31.60 20.83 16.92
N ASP A 132 -32.71 20.14 16.60
CA ASP A 132 -33.18 19.01 17.40
C ASP A 132 -31.99 18.09 17.77
N PRO A 133 -31.78 17.76 19.06
CA PRO A 133 -30.74 16.83 19.49
C PRO A 133 -30.78 15.49 18.75
N ASP A 134 -31.97 15.03 18.35
CA ASP A 134 -32.18 13.76 17.66
C ASP A 134 -32.05 13.89 16.11
N ASP A 135 -32.00 15.10 15.56
CA ASP A 135 -31.82 15.27 14.11
C ASP A 135 -30.38 14.98 13.70
N THR A 136 -30.19 13.87 13.01
CA THR A 136 -28.92 13.45 12.40
C THR A 136 -28.96 13.48 10.86
N SER A 137 -30.00 14.07 10.26
CA SER A 137 -30.22 14.04 8.82
C SER A 137 -29.16 14.78 8.01
N PHE A 138 -28.45 15.74 8.62
CA PHE A 138 -27.30 16.43 8.04
C PHE A 138 -26.12 15.49 7.73
N PHE A 139 -26.05 14.30 8.34
CA PHE A 139 -25.03 13.29 7.97
C PHE A 139 -25.22 12.67 6.60
N ASN A 140 -26.37 12.89 5.96
CA ASN A 140 -26.62 12.48 4.58
C ASN A 140 -26.01 13.44 3.54
N CYS A 141 -25.48 14.58 3.98
CA CYS A 141 -24.80 15.53 3.11
C CYS A 141 -23.53 14.95 2.54
N ARG A 142 -23.26 15.28 1.27
CA ARG A 142 -22.03 14.84 0.59
C ARG A 142 -20.78 15.17 1.37
N TRP A 143 -20.78 16.26 2.15
CA TRP A 143 -19.66 16.72 2.95
C TRP A 143 -19.07 15.64 3.85
N PHE A 144 -19.89 14.79 4.48
CA PHE A 144 -19.43 13.73 5.39
C PHE A 144 -18.74 12.56 4.69
N ASP A 145 -18.94 12.44 3.37
CA ASP A 145 -18.37 11.36 2.57
C ASP A 145 -17.17 11.82 1.74
N ARG A 146 -16.79 13.10 1.76
CA ARG A 146 -15.63 13.59 1.00
C ARG A 146 -14.32 13.32 1.74
N GLY A 147 -13.28 12.90 1.01
CA GLY A 147 -11.94 12.70 1.59
C GLY A 147 -11.36 13.96 2.24
N TRP A 148 -11.34 15.07 1.49
CA TRP A 148 -10.74 16.34 1.92
C TRP A 148 -11.35 16.92 3.19
N THR A 149 -12.66 16.76 3.41
CA THR A 149 -13.36 17.34 4.58
C THR A 149 -12.95 16.70 5.91
N LEU A 150 -12.17 15.62 5.92
CA LEU A 150 -11.62 15.04 7.14
C LEU A 150 -10.65 15.99 7.85
N GLN A 151 -9.67 16.50 7.11
CA GLN A 151 -8.73 17.46 7.67
C GLN A 151 -9.38 18.82 7.93
N GLU A 152 -10.42 19.18 7.17
CA GLU A 152 -11.21 20.39 7.39
C GLU A 152 -12.03 20.30 8.68
N LEU A 153 -12.43 19.09 9.09
CA LEU A 153 -13.06 18.83 10.38
C LEU A 153 -12.05 18.82 11.53
N ILE A 154 -10.86 18.25 11.35
CA ILE A 154 -9.88 18.01 12.43
C ILE A 154 -9.00 19.22 12.69
N ALA A 155 -8.41 19.80 11.65
CA ALA A 155 -7.33 20.77 11.79
C ALA A 155 -7.74 22.10 12.46
N PRO A 156 -8.90 22.72 12.15
CA PRO A 156 -9.27 24.03 12.70
C PRO A 156 -9.48 24.03 14.22
N ARG A 157 -9.27 25.19 14.84
CA ARG A 157 -9.52 25.36 16.29
C ARG A 157 -11.00 25.45 16.64
N GLY A 158 -11.83 25.96 15.73
CA GLY A 158 -13.27 26.03 15.91
C GLY A 158 -13.99 25.85 14.58
N VAL A 159 -15.06 25.07 14.60
CA VAL A 159 -15.86 24.75 13.41
C VAL A 159 -17.34 25.03 13.67
N ASP A 160 -17.93 25.88 12.83
CA ASP A 160 -19.35 26.18 12.81
C ASP A 160 -20.02 25.57 11.57
N PHE A 161 -21.20 24.99 11.75
CA PHE A 161 -21.97 24.38 10.68
C PHE A 161 -23.14 25.27 10.24
N PHE A 162 -23.25 25.45 8.92
CA PHE A 162 -24.28 26.23 8.25
C PHE A 162 -25.03 25.38 7.24
N ASP A 163 -26.34 25.57 7.18
CA ASP A 163 -27.19 24.94 6.16
C ASP A 163 -27.12 25.69 4.81
N LYS A 164 -27.88 25.24 3.81
CA LYS A 164 -27.91 25.85 2.47
C LYS A 164 -28.36 27.32 2.44
N ASN A 165 -29.04 27.78 3.50
CA ASN A 165 -29.52 29.15 3.64
C ASN A 165 -28.59 30.02 4.51
N TRP A 166 -27.40 29.51 4.86
CA TRP A 166 -26.47 30.17 5.79
C TRP A 166 -27.04 30.37 7.20
N VAL A 167 -27.94 29.47 7.62
CA VAL A 167 -28.39 29.41 9.02
C VAL A 167 -27.42 28.54 9.79
N ARG A 168 -26.79 29.11 10.82
CA ARG A 168 -25.91 28.37 11.74
C ARG A 168 -26.76 27.45 12.61
N PHE A 169 -26.47 26.15 12.62
CA PHE A 169 -27.27 25.17 13.37
C PHE A 169 -26.48 24.40 14.44
N GLY A 170 -25.15 24.56 14.50
CA GLY A 170 -24.35 23.99 15.58
C GLY A 170 -22.85 24.12 15.40
N THR A 171 -22.10 23.62 16.38
CA THR A 171 -20.63 23.66 16.42
C THR A 171 -20.03 22.28 16.64
N ARG A 172 -18.84 22.03 16.07
CA ARG A 172 -18.09 20.79 16.32
C ARG A 172 -17.77 20.61 17.80
N ASP A 173 -17.23 21.65 18.42
CA ASP A 173 -16.70 21.65 19.79
C ASP A 173 -17.80 21.86 20.86
N GLY A 174 -19.06 21.62 20.49
CA GLY A 174 -20.23 21.93 21.33
C GLY A 174 -21.43 21.11 20.92
N SER A 175 -22.48 21.76 20.41
CA SER A 175 -23.81 21.13 20.22
C SER A 175 -23.86 19.93 19.25
N LEU A 176 -22.82 19.73 18.43
CA LEU A 176 -22.73 18.61 17.48
C LEU A 176 -21.65 17.58 17.84
N LEU A 177 -20.88 17.79 18.92
CA LEU A 177 -19.69 17.00 19.25
C LEU A 177 -19.96 15.49 19.28
N ASP A 178 -20.87 15.04 20.15
CA ASP A 178 -21.16 13.61 20.35
C ASP A 178 -21.66 12.94 19.06
N ARG A 179 -22.53 13.65 18.32
CA ARG A 179 -23.06 13.20 17.02
C ARG A 179 -21.93 13.05 16.00
N LEU A 180 -21.03 14.03 15.93
CA LEU A 180 -19.89 14.02 15.00
C LEU A 180 -18.90 12.92 15.34
N CYS A 181 -18.53 12.76 16.61
CA CYS A 181 -17.65 11.68 17.07
C CYS A 181 -18.25 10.31 16.76
N THR A 182 -19.55 10.13 16.98
CA THR A 182 -20.26 8.89 16.66
C THR A 182 -20.23 8.59 15.15
N ARG A 183 -20.55 9.58 14.30
CA ARG A 183 -20.58 9.40 12.83
C ARG A 183 -19.19 9.19 12.23
N THR A 184 -18.17 9.88 12.75
CA THR A 184 -16.83 9.91 12.16
C THR A 184 -15.87 8.90 12.80
N ARG A 185 -16.22 8.35 13.96
CA ARG A 185 -15.36 7.51 14.82
C ARG A 185 -14.09 8.23 15.29
N ILE A 186 -14.06 9.56 15.21
CA ILE A 186 -13.00 10.39 15.79
C ILE A 186 -13.30 10.53 17.27
N TRP A 187 -12.28 10.30 18.10
CA TRP A 187 -12.47 10.36 19.55
C TRP A 187 -12.68 11.80 20.00
N PRO A 188 -13.60 12.06 20.97
CA PRO A 188 -13.89 13.42 21.44
C PRO A 188 -12.67 14.21 21.89
N HIS A 189 -11.67 13.53 22.46
CA HIS A 189 -10.43 14.17 22.91
C HIS A 189 -9.64 14.90 21.80
N VAL A 190 -9.84 14.57 20.52
CA VAL A 190 -9.25 15.35 19.41
C VAL A 190 -9.80 16.78 19.37
N PHE A 191 -11.03 16.97 19.83
CA PHE A 191 -11.76 18.24 19.80
C PHE A 191 -11.82 18.91 21.19
N ASP A 192 -12.01 18.12 22.25
CA ASP A 192 -12.23 18.62 23.61
C ASP A 192 -10.93 18.95 24.36
N GLU A 193 -9.80 18.31 24.01
CA GLU A 193 -8.55 18.60 24.69
C GLU A 193 -8.13 20.05 24.43
N PRO A 194 -7.82 20.83 25.49
CA PRO A 194 -7.35 22.19 25.32
C PRO A 194 -6.09 22.22 24.46
N ARG A 195 -6.20 22.85 23.29
CA ARG A 195 -5.09 23.01 22.35
C ARG A 195 -3.96 23.90 22.88
N CYS A 196 -4.25 24.71 23.89
CA CYS A 196 -3.31 25.52 24.65
C CYS A 196 -3.98 25.98 25.98
N PRO A 197 -3.25 26.62 26.91
CA PRO A 197 -3.79 27.07 28.21
C PRO A 197 -4.79 28.25 28.16
N CYS A 198 -5.17 28.75 26.98
CA CYS A 198 -6.08 29.90 26.85
C CYS A 198 -7.50 29.57 27.34
N LEU A 199 -8.15 30.55 27.98
CA LEU A 199 -9.57 30.44 28.41
C LEU A 199 -10.57 30.46 27.23
N GLN A 200 -10.18 31.07 26.10
CA GLN A 200 -10.97 31.06 24.86
C GLN A 200 -10.07 30.66 23.68
N PRO A 201 -9.72 29.37 23.55
CA PRO A 201 -8.74 28.92 22.56
C PRO A 201 -9.25 29.02 21.12
N THR A 202 -10.57 29.00 20.90
CA THR A 202 -11.20 29.04 19.57
C THR A 202 -11.18 30.42 18.90
N SER A 203 -10.78 31.48 19.61
CA SER A 203 -10.65 32.84 19.05
C SER A 203 -9.19 33.22 18.73
N SER A 204 -8.22 32.40 19.12
CA SER A 204 -6.79 32.68 18.92
C SER A 204 -6.23 31.88 17.74
N THR A 205 -5.53 32.57 16.86
CA THR A 205 -4.79 31.97 15.74
C THR A 205 -3.52 31.26 16.18
N VAL A 206 -3.03 30.37 15.30
CA VAL A 206 -1.75 29.67 15.44
C VAL A 206 -0.82 30.14 14.33
N ARG A 207 0.44 30.41 14.66
CA ARG A 207 1.53 30.72 13.70
C ARG A 207 2.79 30.01 14.14
N ASP A 208 3.49 29.37 13.20
CA ASP A 208 4.69 28.57 13.47
C ASP A 208 4.51 27.55 14.61
N GLY A 209 3.29 26.99 14.72
CA GLY A 209 2.92 26.05 15.78
C GLY A 209 2.65 26.66 17.16
N LEU A 210 2.68 27.99 17.30
CA LEU A 210 2.44 28.71 18.55
C LEU A 210 1.08 29.41 18.53
N CYS A 211 0.36 29.36 19.65
CA CYS A 211 -0.86 30.13 19.87
C CYS A 211 -0.52 31.61 20.05
N MET A 212 -1.09 32.48 19.23
CA MET A 212 -0.78 33.91 19.23
C MET A 212 -1.24 34.65 20.49
N ALA A 213 -2.19 34.10 21.25
CA ALA A 213 -2.67 34.72 22.49
C ALA A 213 -1.80 34.43 23.71
N CYS A 214 -1.19 33.24 23.81
CA CYS A 214 -0.43 32.83 25.01
C CYS A 214 1.03 32.44 24.74
N GLY A 215 1.45 32.30 23.49
CA GLY A 215 2.80 31.89 23.11
C GLY A 215 3.11 30.41 23.35
N PHE A 216 2.15 29.59 23.81
CA PHE A 216 2.35 28.14 23.97
C PHE A 216 2.14 27.39 22.65
N LEU A 217 2.77 26.22 22.54
CA LEU A 217 2.57 25.30 21.42
C LEU A 217 1.10 24.89 21.29
N ASP A 218 0.61 24.87 20.07
CA ASP A 218 -0.63 24.23 19.69
C ASP A 218 -0.46 22.71 19.78
N THR A 219 -1.21 22.06 20.69
CA THR A 219 -0.99 20.65 21.04
C THR A 219 -1.59 19.65 20.07
N LEU A 220 -2.35 20.09 19.05
CA LEU A 220 -3.00 19.20 18.09
C LEU A 220 -2.05 18.16 17.47
N PRO A 221 -0.83 18.51 16.99
CA PRO A 221 0.11 17.51 16.49
C PRO A 221 0.46 16.44 17.53
N GLN A 222 0.67 16.83 18.79
CA GLN A 222 0.97 15.92 19.89
C GLN A 222 -0.21 15.02 20.22
N THR A 223 -1.44 15.54 20.20
CA THR A 223 -2.67 14.75 20.38
C THR A 223 -2.82 13.74 19.24
N LEU A 224 -2.63 14.14 17.98
CA LEU A 224 -2.68 13.23 16.82
C LEU A 224 -1.57 12.17 16.80
N ASP A 225 -0.42 12.44 17.41
CA ASP A 225 0.67 11.48 17.61
C ASP A 225 0.35 10.40 18.65
N THR A 226 -0.64 10.61 19.52
CA THR A 226 -1.07 9.59 20.49
C THR A 226 -1.85 8.45 19.84
N PHE A 227 -2.40 8.67 18.64
CA PHE A 227 -3.16 7.65 17.93
C PHE A 227 -2.29 6.81 17.03
N ALA A 228 -2.58 5.50 17.02
CA ALA A 228 -2.00 4.59 16.06
C ALA A 228 -2.40 4.96 14.62
N VAL A 229 -1.52 4.62 13.67
CA VAL A 229 -1.75 4.80 12.23
C VAL A 229 -3.05 4.13 11.79
N SER A 230 -3.34 2.90 12.24
CA SER A 230 -4.59 2.21 11.91
C SER A 230 -5.84 2.98 12.35
N ILE A 231 -5.80 3.61 13.52
CA ILE A 231 -6.90 4.41 14.05
C ILE A 231 -7.12 5.65 13.18
N LYS A 232 -6.05 6.39 12.88
CA LYS A 232 -6.14 7.58 12.01
C LYS A 232 -6.61 7.23 10.60
N MET A 233 -6.18 6.09 10.04
CA MET A 233 -6.67 5.58 8.75
C MET A 233 -8.17 5.26 8.80
N SER A 234 -8.67 4.73 9.92
CA SER A 234 -10.09 4.39 10.09
C SER A 234 -11.02 5.60 9.95
N TRP A 235 -10.56 6.81 10.33
CA TRP A 235 -11.33 8.06 10.18
C TRP A 235 -11.58 8.44 8.71
N ALA A 236 -10.78 7.89 7.80
CA ALA A 236 -10.92 8.05 6.36
C ALA A 236 -11.65 6.89 5.66
N ALA A 237 -11.95 5.80 6.38
CA ALA A 237 -12.41 4.55 5.79
C ALA A 237 -13.78 4.61 5.10
N ASN A 238 -14.62 5.58 5.46
CA ASN A 238 -15.94 5.79 4.86
C ASN A 238 -15.97 6.98 3.91
N ARG A 239 -14.80 7.54 3.57
CA ARG A 239 -14.68 8.73 2.71
C ARG A 239 -14.27 8.35 1.30
N ILE A 240 -14.78 9.12 0.35
CA ILE A 240 -14.69 8.92 -1.09
C ILE A 240 -14.04 10.15 -1.73
N THR A 241 -13.20 9.90 -2.72
CA THR A 241 -12.53 10.94 -3.50
C THR A 241 -12.88 10.83 -4.98
N THR A 242 -12.88 11.96 -5.68
CA THR A 242 -13.17 11.98 -7.12
C THR A 242 -11.99 11.42 -7.91
N ARG A 243 -10.77 11.85 -7.57
CA ARG A 243 -9.53 11.28 -8.10
C ARG A 243 -9.03 10.20 -7.16
N LYS A 244 -8.45 9.13 -7.72
CA LYS A 244 -7.93 8.01 -6.93
C LYS A 244 -6.79 8.45 -6.03
N GLU A 245 -5.93 9.32 -6.54
CA GLU A 245 -4.76 9.83 -5.83
C GLU A 245 -5.12 10.70 -4.62
N ASP A 246 -6.25 11.41 -4.69
CA ASP A 246 -6.72 12.25 -3.60
C ASP A 246 -7.04 11.42 -2.34
N ALA A 247 -7.31 10.11 -2.46
CA ALA A 247 -7.47 9.22 -1.30
C ALA A 247 -6.19 9.15 -0.44
N ALA A 248 -5.03 9.44 -1.04
CA ALA A 248 -3.77 9.61 -0.34
C ALA A 248 -3.53 11.08 0.05
N TYR A 249 -3.72 12.00 -0.90
CA TYR A 249 -3.35 13.40 -0.70
C TYR A 249 -4.17 14.12 0.36
N CYS A 250 -5.45 13.76 0.54
CA CYS A 250 -6.28 14.34 1.60
C CYS A 250 -5.84 13.94 3.03
N LEU A 251 -4.93 12.96 3.17
CA LEU A 251 -4.47 12.46 4.46
C LEU A 251 -3.07 12.96 4.84
N LEU A 252 -2.38 13.68 3.96
CA LEU A 252 -0.99 14.10 4.17
C LEU A 252 -0.80 14.87 5.47
N GLY A 253 -1.63 15.87 5.72
CA GLY A 253 -1.54 16.66 6.94
C GLY A 253 -1.90 15.90 8.22
N LEU A 254 -2.84 14.94 8.14
CA LEU A 254 -3.21 14.09 9.29
C LEU A 254 -2.03 13.22 9.78
N PHE A 255 -1.14 12.85 8.85
CA PHE A 255 0.08 12.10 9.15
C PHE A 255 1.34 12.97 9.18
N ASN A 256 1.22 14.29 9.02
CA ASN A 256 2.34 15.24 8.93
C ASN A 256 3.37 14.86 7.84
N ILE A 257 2.88 14.45 6.67
CA ILE A 257 3.69 14.00 5.54
C ILE A 257 3.70 15.04 4.43
N ASN A 258 4.84 15.15 3.74
CA ASN A 258 4.98 15.88 2.50
C ASN A 258 5.50 14.94 1.41
N ILE A 259 4.75 14.81 0.30
CA ILE A 259 5.17 14.03 -0.88
C ILE A 259 4.80 14.79 -2.18
N PRO A 260 5.51 14.58 -3.30
CA PRO A 260 5.14 15.18 -4.59
C PRO A 260 3.79 14.71 -5.12
N MET A 261 2.98 15.63 -5.66
CA MET A 261 1.70 15.30 -6.32
C MET A 261 1.93 14.76 -7.73
N LEU A 262 1.64 13.49 -7.96
CA LEU A 262 1.72 12.82 -9.26
C LEU A 262 0.33 12.35 -9.72
N TYR A 263 -0.48 13.27 -10.26
CA TYR A 263 -1.78 12.89 -10.83
C TYR A 263 -1.61 11.99 -12.06
N GLY A 264 -2.32 10.87 -12.10
CA GLY A 264 -2.22 9.83 -13.13
C GLY A 264 -1.55 8.54 -12.63
N GLU A 265 -0.99 8.52 -11.41
CA GLU A 265 -0.41 7.32 -10.81
C GLU A 265 -1.45 6.34 -10.24
N GLY A 266 -2.70 6.79 -10.08
CA GLY A 266 -3.80 5.99 -9.55
C GLY A 266 -3.55 5.50 -8.12
N ASP A 267 -3.80 4.21 -7.88
CA ASP A 267 -3.74 3.60 -6.55
C ASP A 267 -2.31 3.59 -5.94
N LYS A 268 -1.28 3.87 -6.75
CA LYS A 268 0.12 4.01 -6.29
C LYS A 268 0.30 5.15 -5.30
N ALA A 269 -0.52 6.21 -5.39
CA ALA A 269 -0.46 7.33 -4.47
C ALA A 269 -0.67 6.90 -3.01
N PHE A 270 -1.60 5.97 -2.77
CA PHE A 270 -1.89 5.46 -1.42
C PHE A 270 -0.77 4.56 -0.88
N LEU A 271 -0.08 3.83 -1.76
CA LEU A 271 1.14 3.10 -1.38
C LEU A 271 2.29 4.06 -1.02
N ARG A 272 2.44 5.17 -1.76
CA ARG A 272 3.44 6.21 -1.44
C ARG A 272 3.14 6.92 -0.12
N LEU A 273 1.86 7.14 0.20
CA LEU A 273 1.48 7.64 1.52
C LEU A 273 1.95 6.66 2.61
N GLN A 274 1.63 5.37 2.48
CA GLN A 274 2.06 4.37 3.46
C GLN A 274 3.60 4.24 3.54
N ASP A 275 4.33 4.34 2.42
CA ASP A 275 5.80 4.42 2.42
C ASP A 275 6.30 5.58 3.27
N ALA A 276 5.75 6.78 3.04
CA ALA A 276 6.14 7.97 3.78
C ALA A 276 5.78 7.84 5.27
N ILE A 277 4.64 7.24 5.61
CA ILE A 277 4.27 6.91 7.01
C ILE A 277 5.31 5.97 7.62
N VAL A 278 5.68 4.87 6.94
CA VAL A 278 6.66 3.89 7.45
C VAL A 278 8.03 4.52 7.65
N ARG A 279 8.45 5.42 6.75
CA ARG A 279 9.74 6.12 6.86
C ARG A 279 9.79 7.07 8.06
N GLN A 280 8.67 7.69 8.43
CA GLN A 280 8.60 8.65 9.53
C GLN A 280 8.17 8.02 10.86
N SER A 281 7.43 6.90 10.80
CA SER A 281 6.82 6.24 11.95
C SER A 281 7.21 4.78 12.01
N LYS A 282 7.55 4.32 13.22
CA LYS A 282 7.81 2.92 13.54
C LYS A 282 6.55 2.17 14.00
N ASP A 283 5.38 2.71 13.72
CA ASP A 283 4.09 2.17 14.16
C ASP A 283 3.64 0.99 13.29
N GLN A 284 3.75 -0.21 13.84
CA GLN A 284 3.36 -1.46 13.18
C GLN A 284 1.85 -1.58 12.95
N SER A 285 1.02 -0.68 13.52
CA SER A 285 -0.43 -0.68 13.31
C SER A 285 -0.82 -0.46 11.86
N ILE A 286 0.08 0.05 11.02
CA ILE A 286 -0.10 0.11 9.56
C ILE A 286 -0.39 -1.26 8.93
N LEU A 287 0.00 -2.36 9.59
CA LEU A 287 -0.30 -3.73 9.17
C LEU A 287 -1.67 -4.24 9.65
N LEU A 288 -2.37 -3.51 10.53
CA LEU A 288 -3.65 -3.91 11.14
C LEU A 288 -4.88 -3.50 10.32
N TRP A 289 -4.87 -3.84 9.04
CA TRP A 289 -6.02 -3.68 8.14
C TRP A 289 -6.63 -5.04 7.79
N ARG A 290 -7.90 -5.04 7.37
CA ARG A 290 -8.64 -6.24 6.97
C ARG A 290 -9.21 -6.12 5.55
N ALA A 291 -9.25 -7.23 4.82
CA ALA A 291 -9.94 -7.30 3.53
C ALA A 291 -10.63 -8.65 3.33
N VAL A 292 -11.91 -8.58 2.95
CA VAL A 292 -12.74 -9.77 2.68
C VAL A 292 -12.46 -10.28 1.26
N PRO A 293 -12.36 -11.60 1.03
CA PRO A 293 -12.05 -12.16 -0.30
C PRO A 293 -13.00 -11.71 -1.43
N SER A 294 -14.27 -11.42 -1.13
CA SER A 294 -15.28 -11.00 -2.11
C SER A 294 -15.09 -9.58 -2.64
N SER A 295 -14.39 -8.71 -1.91
CA SER A 295 -14.14 -7.31 -2.30
C SER A 295 -12.86 -7.14 -3.13
N ILE A 296 -12.14 -8.24 -3.41
CA ILE A 296 -10.86 -8.21 -4.11
C ILE A 296 -11.08 -8.60 -5.57
N PRO A 297 -10.82 -7.72 -6.55
CA PRO A 297 -10.80 -8.11 -7.95
C PRO A 297 -9.83 -9.28 -8.16
N ARG A 298 -10.22 -10.32 -8.91
CA ARG A 298 -9.39 -11.53 -9.18
C ARG A 298 -7.99 -11.23 -9.74
N GLU A 299 -7.77 -10.00 -10.19
CA GLU A 299 -6.52 -9.47 -10.77
C GLU A 299 -5.62 -8.75 -9.74
N ARG A 300 -6.01 -8.63 -8.47
CA ARG A 300 -5.25 -7.96 -7.40
C ARG A 300 -4.94 -8.93 -6.28
N ALA A 301 -3.68 -9.35 -6.12
CA ALA A 301 -3.27 -10.00 -4.88
C ALA A 301 -2.71 -8.97 -3.91
N LEU A 302 -3.25 -9.02 -2.70
CA LEU A 302 -2.98 -8.08 -1.62
C LEU A 302 -1.56 -8.29 -1.06
N GLY A 303 -0.81 -7.21 -0.87
CA GLY A 303 0.48 -7.23 -0.18
C GLY A 303 0.35 -7.17 1.34
N CYS A 304 1.40 -6.74 2.02
CA CYS A 304 1.36 -6.46 3.45
C CYS A 304 0.71 -5.11 3.80
N LEU A 305 0.74 -4.14 2.88
CA LEU A 305 0.12 -2.82 3.04
C LEU A 305 -1.30 -2.78 2.46
N ALA A 306 -2.12 -1.88 2.99
CA ALA A 306 -3.52 -1.77 2.62
C ALA A 306 -3.67 -1.13 1.23
N PRO A 307 -4.58 -1.61 0.37
CA PRO A 307 -4.90 -0.94 -0.89
C PRO A 307 -5.50 0.46 -0.75
N ALA A 308 -6.23 0.70 0.34
CA ALA A 308 -7.01 1.92 0.58
C ALA A 308 -7.37 2.03 2.08
N ALA A 309 -7.79 3.22 2.51
CA ALA A 309 -8.17 3.49 3.90
C ALA A 309 -9.41 2.70 4.35
N GLU A 310 -10.29 2.31 3.44
CA GLU A 310 -11.49 1.50 3.73
C GLU A 310 -11.18 0.17 4.43
N HIS A 311 -9.99 -0.39 4.21
CA HIS A 311 -9.54 -1.62 4.85
C HIS A 311 -9.20 -1.46 6.34
N PHE A 312 -9.17 -0.22 6.84
CA PHE A 312 -9.03 0.11 8.26
C PHE A 312 -10.38 0.44 8.92
N ARG A 313 -11.52 0.22 8.24
CA ARG A 313 -12.86 0.57 8.75
C ARG A 313 -13.11 0.08 10.17
N ASP A 314 -12.70 -1.15 10.46
CA ASP A 314 -12.88 -1.80 11.76
C ASP A 314 -11.50 -1.93 12.44
N PRO A 315 -11.00 -0.84 13.04
CA PRO A 315 -9.67 -0.82 13.61
C PRO A 315 -9.58 -1.78 14.80
N VAL A 316 -8.41 -2.38 14.99
CA VAL A 316 -8.10 -3.11 16.21
C VAL A 316 -7.92 -2.10 17.34
N PRO A 317 -8.65 -2.22 18.47
CA PRO A 317 -8.46 -1.38 19.64
C PRO A 317 -7.07 -1.59 20.24
N ILE A 318 -6.18 -0.61 20.04
CA ILE A 318 -4.79 -0.66 20.48
C ILE A 318 -4.39 0.65 21.16
N ILE A 319 -3.40 0.54 22.05
CA ILE A 319 -2.82 1.68 22.76
C ILE A 319 -1.79 2.36 21.86
N GLY A 320 -1.83 3.69 21.83
CA GLY A 320 -0.81 4.51 21.18
C GLY A 320 0.59 4.28 21.74
N ARG A 321 1.60 4.29 20.86
CA ARG A 321 3.00 3.98 21.20
C ARG A 321 3.57 4.79 22.38
N ARG A 322 3.21 6.08 22.53
CA ARG A 322 3.68 6.95 23.63
C ARG A 322 3.12 6.56 25.00
N VAL A 323 1.94 5.96 25.03
CA VAL A 323 1.30 5.47 26.27
C VAL A 323 1.89 4.10 26.65
N PHE A 324 2.17 3.26 25.65
CA PHE A 324 2.76 1.94 25.83
C PHE A 324 4.21 1.98 26.38
N SER A 325 5.03 2.97 25.99
CA SER A 325 6.44 3.06 26.42
C SER A 325 6.66 3.38 27.90
N ASN A 326 5.60 3.71 28.65
CA ASN A 326 5.66 4.09 30.07
C ASN A 326 5.05 3.02 31.00
N LEU A 327 4.77 1.81 30.49
CA LEU A 327 4.25 0.70 31.29
C LEU A 327 5.38 -0.01 32.08
N ASP A 328 5.02 -0.72 33.15
CA ASP A 328 5.96 -1.29 34.11
C ASP A 328 6.86 -2.39 33.51
N ARG A 329 8.19 -2.17 33.59
CA ARG A 329 9.24 -3.02 32.99
C ARG A 329 9.30 -4.45 33.52
N GLN A 330 8.66 -4.74 34.65
CA GLN A 330 8.68 -6.07 35.25
C GLN A 330 8.06 -7.17 34.36
N TYR A 331 7.25 -6.79 33.36
CA TYR A 331 6.68 -7.70 32.36
C TYR A 331 7.32 -7.56 30.96
N GLU A 332 8.33 -6.70 30.80
CA GLU A 332 9.10 -6.52 29.55
C GLU A 332 10.32 -7.45 29.45
N ALA A 333 10.72 -8.06 30.56
CA ALA A 333 11.90 -8.90 30.68
C ALA A 333 11.70 -10.24 29.95
N ASP A 334 12.06 -10.25 28.66
CA ASP A 334 12.64 -11.37 27.88
C ASP A 334 12.17 -11.37 26.40
N PHE A 335 11.14 -10.59 26.03
CA PHE A 335 10.65 -10.52 24.64
C PHE A 335 11.01 -9.23 23.87
N PHE A 336 11.33 -8.11 24.52
CA PHE A 336 11.29 -6.81 23.83
C PHE A 336 12.56 -5.96 23.98
N GLY A 337 13.65 -6.41 23.36
CA GLY A 337 14.83 -5.55 23.11
C GLY A 337 14.61 -4.56 21.94
N ASN A 338 15.14 -3.34 22.08
CA ASN A 338 15.20 -2.22 21.11
C ASN A 338 14.63 -2.50 19.70
N MET A 339 13.57 -1.76 19.34
CA MET A 339 12.96 -1.81 18.01
C MET A 339 13.94 -1.43 16.90
N ALA A 340 14.23 -2.40 16.03
CA ALA A 340 14.85 -2.14 14.73
C ALA A 340 13.88 -1.34 13.84
N PRO A 341 14.37 -0.48 12.92
CA PRO A 341 13.53 0.32 12.04
C PRO A 341 12.69 -0.57 11.10
N MET A 342 11.43 -0.19 10.84
CA MET A 342 10.74 -0.66 9.65
C MET A 342 11.34 0.08 8.46
N GLU A 343 11.78 -0.65 7.44
CA GLU A 343 12.34 -0.07 6.23
C GLU A 343 11.62 -0.63 5.02
N MET A 344 11.21 0.26 4.13
CA MET A 344 10.60 -0.16 2.88
C MET A 344 11.65 -0.23 1.77
N SER A 345 11.71 -1.37 1.09
CA SER A 345 12.39 -1.51 -0.20
C SER A 345 11.38 -1.50 -1.34
N ASP A 346 11.85 -1.59 -2.59
CA ASP A 346 10.98 -1.75 -3.77
C ASP A 346 10.07 -3.00 -3.69
N THR A 347 10.42 -4.00 -2.88
CA THR A 347 9.79 -5.33 -2.89
C THR A 347 9.16 -5.74 -1.57
N ALA A 348 9.68 -5.27 -0.44
CA ALA A 348 9.26 -5.73 0.88
C ALA A 348 9.33 -4.63 1.94
N LEU A 349 8.44 -4.74 2.91
CA LEU A 349 8.56 -4.09 4.21
C LEU A 349 9.50 -4.93 5.07
N LYS A 350 10.72 -4.47 5.29
CA LYS A 350 11.62 -5.08 6.26
C LYS A 350 11.15 -4.72 7.66
N VAL A 351 10.96 -5.73 8.48
CA VAL A 351 10.52 -5.60 9.86
C VAL A 351 11.23 -6.63 10.71
N ASN A 352 11.60 -6.21 11.91
CA ASN A 352 12.04 -7.10 12.96
C ASN A 352 10.80 -7.49 13.78
N ILE A 353 10.41 -8.76 13.74
CA ILE A 353 9.14 -9.24 14.31
C ILE A 353 9.35 -10.61 14.98
N TRP A 354 8.54 -10.90 16.00
CA TRP A 354 8.46 -12.24 16.57
C TRP A 354 7.66 -13.15 15.65
N LEU A 355 8.26 -14.27 15.26
CA LEU A 355 7.63 -15.32 14.48
C LEU A 355 7.39 -16.54 15.35
N CYS A 356 6.12 -16.85 15.59
CA CYS A 356 5.71 -18.09 16.26
C CYS A 356 5.32 -19.14 15.20
N PRO A 357 5.88 -20.35 15.21
CA PRO A 357 5.36 -21.45 14.42
C PRO A 357 3.88 -21.69 14.71
N CYS A 358 3.08 -21.82 13.65
CA CYS A 358 1.68 -22.21 13.80
C CYS A 358 1.25 -23.17 12.68
N THR A 359 0.25 -24.00 12.97
CA THR A 359 -0.41 -24.81 11.96
C THR A 359 -1.83 -24.31 11.80
N VAL A 360 -2.19 -23.97 10.57
CA VAL A 360 -3.53 -23.59 10.16
C VAL A 360 -4.19 -24.79 9.51
N HIS A 361 -5.28 -25.25 10.09
CA HIS A 361 -6.15 -26.25 9.47
C HIS A 361 -7.29 -25.53 8.79
N THR A 362 -7.57 -25.85 7.53
CA THR A 362 -8.71 -25.31 6.77
C THR A 362 -9.62 -26.45 6.32
N TRP A 363 -10.92 -26.28 6.49
CA TRP A 363 -11.93 -27.20 5.97
C TRP A 363 -12.39 -26.79 4.56
N ASP A 364 -12.34 -27.71 3.61
CA ASP A 364 -12.88 -27.51 2.27
C ASP A 364 -14.27 -28.16 2.15
N SER A 365 -15.29 -27.32 2.00
CA SER A 365 -16.69 -27.76 1.88
C SER A 365 -16.98 -28.49 0.56
N GLN A 366 -16.14 -28.35 -0.47
CA GLN A 366 -16.32 -29.04 -1.76
C GLN A 366 -15.78 -30.46 -1.74
N THR A 367 -14.68 -30.70 -1.02
CA THR A 367 -14.00 -32.00 -0.94
C THR A 367 -14.28 -32.75 0.35
N ALA A 368 -14.83 -32.08 1.38
CA ALA A 368 -15.02 -32.59 2.73
C ALA A 368 -13.71 -33.09 3.37
N GLU A 369 -12.60 -32.40 3.09
CA GLU A 369 -11.29 -32.71 3.63
C GLU A 369 -10.69 -31.53 4.43
N TYR A 370 -9.89 -31.85 5.44
CA TYR A 370 -9.07 -30.88 6.16
C TYR A 370 -7.69 -30.78 5.50
N THR A 371 -7.29 -29.57 5.11
CA THR A 371 -5.91 -29.30 4.72
C THR A 371 -5.17 -28.60 5.84
N ALA A 372 -4.02 -29.13 6.25
CA ALA A 372 -3.13 -28.49 7.21
C ALA A 372 -2.01 -27.74 6.49
N GLN A 373 -1.78 -26.49 6.87
CA GLN A 373 -0.72 -25.64 6.36
C GLN A 373 0.15 -25.16 7.51
N SER A 374 1.46 -25.35 7.39
CA SER A 374 2.43 -24.81 8.34
C SER A 374 2.71 -23.35 8.00
N LEU A 375 2.44 -22.45 8.94
CA LEU A 375 2.61 -21.01 8.81
C LEU A 375 3.46 -20.46 9.97
N ARG A 376 3.65 -19.14 9.95
CA ARG A 376 4.24 -18.36 11.03
C ARG A 376 3.26 -17.28 11.43
N LEU A 377 3.18 -17.01 12.72
CA LEU A 377 2.44 -15.91 13.26
C LEU A 377 3.40 -14.77 13.57
N GLY A 378 3.26 -13.65 12.87
CA GLY A 378 4.01 -12.42 13.11
C GLY A 378 3.35 -11.60 14.20
N ILE A 379 3.91 -11.65 15.41
CA ILE A 379 3.42 -10.94 16.60
C ILE A 379 3.92 -9.50 16.56
N LEU A 380 3.00 -8.55 16.51
CA LEU A 380 3.30 -7.13 16.38
C LEU A 380 3.57 -6.50 17.75
N ASP A 381 4.47 -5.53 17.78
CA ASP A 381 4.85 -4.76 18.96
C ASP A 381 3.83 -3.64 19.24
N LEU A 382 2.60 -4.06 19.56
CA LEU A 382 1.43 -3.21 19.80
C LEU A 382 0.59 -3.78 20.93
N ALA A 383 0.09 -2.95 21.85
CA ALA A 383 -0.75 -3.43 22.95
C ALA A 383 -2.24 -3.22 22.69
N ARG A 384 -3.09 -4.19 23.09
CA ARG A 384 -4.54 -3.98 23.18
C ARG A 384 -4.85 -2.97 24.29
N ASP A 385 -5.89 -2.18 24.10
CA ASP A 385 -6.40 -1.22 25.09
C ASP A 385 -7.03 -1.88 26.32
N SER A 386 -7.70 -3.00 26.11
CA SER A 386 -8.35 -3.83 27.13
C SER A 386 -7.37 -4.65 27.97
N ASP A 387 -6.24 -5.06 27.39
CA ASP A 387 -5.16 -5.77 28.09
C ASP A 387 -3.81 -5.46 27.43
N TYR A 388 -2.97 -4.70 28.14
CA TYR A 388 -1.70 -4.23 27.61
C TYR A 388 -0.65 -5.33 27.41
N LEU A 389 -0.89 -6.57 27.84
CA LEU A 389 -0.04 -7.73 27.55
C LEU A 389 -0.42 -8.43 26.24
N VAL A 390 -1.68 -8.28 25.80
CA VAL A 390 -2.16 -8.90 24.56
C VAL A 390 -1.59 -8.16 23.35
N ARG A 391 -1.09 -8.91 22.37
CA ARG A 391 -0.46 -8.41 21.14
C ARG A 391 -1.25 -8.85 19.92
N PRO A 392 -1.60 -7.96 18.97
CA PRO A 392 -2.18 -8.40 17.71
C PRO A 392 -1.10 -9.02 16.84
N ALA A 393 -1.49 -9.98 16.03
CA ALA A 393 -0.59 -10.75 15.19
C ALA A 393 -1.21 -11.04 13.83
N ILE A 394 -0.34 -11.17 12.82
CA ILE A 394 -0.72 -11.44 11.43
C ILE A 394 -0.17 -12.79 10.97
N LEU A 395 -0.92 -13.48 10.11
CA LEU A 395 -0.46 -14.74 9.52
C LEU A 395 0.51 -14.48 8.38
N LEU A 396 1.66 -15.11 8.49
CA LEU A 396 2.78 -15.01 7.57
C LEU A 396 3.15 -16.39 7.04
N GLU A 397 3.46 -16.42 5.76
CA GLU A 397 3.98 -17.60 5.10
C GLU A 397 5.40 -17.33 4.60
N ARG A 398 6.37 -18.11 5.10
CA ARG A 398 7.77 -18.00 4.68
C ARG A 398 7.94 -18.51 3.26
N MET A 399 8.72 -17.78 2.46
CA MET A 399 8.96 -18.09 1.06
C MET A 399 10.40 -18.52 0.80
N GLY A 400 10.60 -19.79 0.46
CA GLY A 400 11.90 -20.34 0.11
C GLY A 400 12.90 -20.34 1.29
N ALA A 401 14.19 -20.32 0.96
CA ALA A 401 15.29 -20.36 1.94
C ALA A 401 15.60 -19.00 2.61
N PHE A 402 14.96 -17.91 2.19
CA PHE A 402 15.26 -16.55 2.64
C PHE A 402 14.30 -16.07 3.74
N ASP A 403 14.69 -15.00 4.44
CA ASP A 403 13.87 -14.30 5.44
C ASP A 403 12.81 -13.42 4.78
N LEU A 404 12.05 -13.97 3.82
CA LEU A 404 10.97 -13.30 3.11
C LEU A 404 9.65 -14.00 3.41
N CYS A 405 8.65 -13.22 3.77
CA CYS A 405 7.31 -13.67 4.10
C CYS A 405 6.28 -12.99 3.19
N ARG A 406 5.14 -13.67 2.99
CA ARG A 406 3.91 -13.03 2.49
C ARG A 406 2.84 -13.04 3.56
N ARG A 407 2.03 -11.99 3.62
CA ARG A 407 0.84 -11.96 4.47
C ARG A 407 -0.26 -12.82 3.84
N VAL A 408 -0.86 -13.69 4.64
CA VAL A 408 -1.99 -14.54 4.24
C VAL A 408 -3.16 -14.31 5.18
N TYR A 409 -4.38 -14.67 4.75
CA TYR A 409 -5.61 -14.44 5.50
C TYR A 409 -5.77 -12.98 5.97
N ASN A 410 -5.77 -12.04 5.01
CA ASN A 410 -5.79 -10.60 5.30
C ASN A 410 -7.02 -10.14 6.10
N GLN A 411 -8.07 -10.94 6.17
CA GLN A 411 -9.25 -10.67 6.98
C GLN A 411 -9.06 -10.97 8.48
N ILE A 412 -8.03 -11.73 8.85
CA ILE A 412 -7.81 -12.20 10.22
C ILE A 412 -6.66 -11.42 10.86
N ILE A 413 -6.91 -10.95 12.08
CA ILE A 413 -5.90 -10.44 13.00
C ILE A 413 -6.11 -11.20 14.30
N ILE A 414 -5.04 -11.78 14.84
CA ILE A 414 -5.10 -12.72 15.95
C ILE A 414 -4.56 -12.04 17.20
N ASP A 415 -5.30 -12.13 18.29
CA ASP A 415 -4.79 -11.69 19.59
C ASP A 415 -3.97 -12.78 20.24
N ILE A 416 -2.77 -12.41 20.68
CA ILE A 416 -1.84 -13.29 21.34
C ILE A 416 -1.67 -12.83 22.77
N ASP A 417 -2.12 -13.69 23.67
CA ASP A 417 -1.86 -13.59 25.09
C ASP A 417 -0.56 -14.34 25.42
N PRO A 418 0.54 -13.63 25.75
CA PRO A 418 1.81 -14.27 26.05
C PRO A 418 1.78 -15.14 27.32
N ARG A 419 0.74 -15.01 28.16
CA ARG A 419 0.56 -15.80 29.39
C ARG A 419 0.15 -17.25 29.10
N ARG A 420 -0.28 -17.57 27.87
CA ARG A 420 -0.70 -18.93 27.47
C ARG A 420 0.41 -19.56 26.63
N SER A 421 0.94 -20.72 27.01
CA SER A 421 2.02 -21.40 26.26
C SER A 421 1.56 -22.01 24.93
N SER A 422 0.29 -22.43 24.86
CA SER A 422 -0.35 -22.99 23.67
C SER A 422 -1.83 -22.62 23.65
N ALA A 423 -2.34 -22.27 22.48
CA ALA A 423 -3.76 -22.04 22.27
C ALA A 423 -4.21 -22.70 20.96
N SER A 424 -5.47 -23.13 20.93
CA SER A 424 -6.20 -23.47 19.71
C SER A 424 -7.24 -22.37 19.51
N LEU A 425 -7.14 -21.65 18.40
CA LEU A 425 -8.05 -20.56 18.08
C LEU A 425 -8.84 -20.94 16.84
N HIS A 426 -10.15 -20.72 16.87
CA HIS A 426 -11.07 -21.09 15.79
C HIS A 426 -11.67 -19.83 15.16
N PHE A 427 -11.50 -19.71 13.84
CA PHE A 427 -12.05 -18.59 13.07
C PHE A 427 -12.80 -19.08 11.83
N THR A 428 -13.84 -18.37 11.43
CA THR A 428 -14.51 -18.54 10.13
C THR A 428 -13.87 -17.62 9.06
N VAL A 429 -14.20 -17.85 7.78
CA VAL A 429 -13.62 -17.09 6.64
C VAL A 429 -13.86 -15.59 6.72
N ASP A 430 -14.96 -15.16 7.30
CA ASP A 430 -15.32 -13.76 7.55
C ASP A 430 -14.59 -13.16 8.78
N GLY A 431 -13.86 -13.98 9.54
CA GLY A 431 -13.04 -13.56 10.67
C GLY A 431 -13.74 -13.66 12.04
N THR A 432 -14.93 -14.27 12.11
CA THR A 432 -15.64 -14.48 13.39
C THR A 432 -14.91 -15.50 14.26
N PHE A 433 -14.71 -15.18 15.53
CA PHE A 433 -13.96 -15.99 16.51
C PHE A 433 -14.89 -16.88 17.34
N TYR A 434 -14.47 -18.12 17.58
CA TYR A 434 -15.18 -19.09 18.43
C TYR A 434 -14.24 -19.64 19.51
N GLU A 435 -14.76 -19.75 20.75
CA GLU A 435 -14.00 -20.31 21.87
C GLU A 435 -13.80 -21.83 21.73
N THR A 436 -14.78 -22.54 21.16
CA THR A 436 -14.72 -23.98 20.94
C THR A 436 -15.10 -24.36 19.50
N ALA A 437 -14.58 -25.49 19.02
CA ALA A 437 -14.90 -26.00 17.69
C ALA A 437 -16.36 -26.48 17.56
N ASP A 438 -17.00 -26.82 18.69
CA ASP A 438 -18.36 -27.37 18.74
C ASP A 438 -19.44 -26.30 18.46
N ASP A 439 -19.09 -25.02 18.61
CA ASP A 439 -19.99 -23.87 18.38
C ASP A 439 -20.12 -23.48 16.89
N ILE A 440 -19.41 -24.17 16.00
CA ILE A 440 -19.30 -23.81 14.58
C ILE A 440 -20.32 -24.60 13.76
N ASP A 441 -21.17 -23.93 12.98
CA ASP A 441 -22.05 -24.60 12.02
C ASP A 441 -21.20 -25.28 10.93
N PRO A 442 -21.24 -26.63 10.80
CA PRO A 442 -20.42 -27.37 9.82
C PRO A 442 -20.76 -27.04 8.35
N LYS A 443 -21.86 -26.31 8.08
CA LYS A 443 -22.22 -25.84 6.74
C LYS A 443 -21.62 -24.49 6.36
N GLU A 444 -21.00 -23.77 7.30
CA GLU A 444 -20.37 -22.47 7.06
C GLU A 444 -18.85 -22.61 6.83
N LEU A 445 -18.43 -22.00 5.71
CA LEU A 445 -17.09 -21.58 5.28
C LEU A 445 -15.86 -21.85 6.20
N ILE A 446 -14.86 -22.54 5.63
CA ILE A 446 -13.46 -22.74 6.07
C ILE A 446 -13.18 -22.34 7.53
N VAL A 447 -13.21 -23.33 8.42
CA VAL A 447 -12.73 -23.17 9.80
C VAL A 447 -11.21 -23.14 9.81
N ILE A 448 -10.63 -22.09 10.36
CA ILE A 448 -9.18 -21.95 10.60
C ILE A 448 -8.90 -22.29 12.05
N THR A 449 -8.27 -23.44 12.27
CA THR A 449 -7.75 -23.80 13.61
C THR A 449 -6.26 -23.49 13.67
N ILE A 450 -5.86 -22.63 14.60
CA ILE A 450 -4.46 -22.22 14.78
C ILE A 450 -3.90 -22.89 16.02
N LYS A 451 -2.92 -23.77 15.86
CA LYS A 451 -2.15 -24.33 16.97
C LYS A 451 -0.86 -23.55 17.16
N LEU A 452 -0.66 -23.00 18.36
CA LEU A 452 0.47 -22.13 18.70
C LEU A 452 1.46 -22.83 19.65
N SER A 453 2.74 -22.55 19.45
CA SER A 453 3.84 -22.96 20.33
C SER A 453 4.69 -21.73 20.65
N LEU A 454 4.24 -20.91 21.60
CA LEU A 454 4.89 -19.63 21.93
C LEU A 454 6.30 -19.82 22.52
N ASP A 455 6.56 -21.00 23.10
CA ASP A 455 7.88 -21.47 23.52
C ASP A 455 8.89 -21.56 22.36
N LYS A 456 8.41 -21.66 21.12
CA LYS A 456 9.23 -21.73 19.90
C LYS A 456 9.25 -20.41 19.12
N ALA A 457 8.70 -19.34 19.68
CA ALA A 457 8.75 -18.04 19.03
C ALA A 457 10.20 -17.53 18.98
N SER A 458 10.58 -16.95 17.85
CA SER A 458 11.89 -16.34 17.64
C SER A 458 11.75 -14.94 17.05
N LYS A 459 12.62 -14.03 17.49
CA LYS A 459 12.71 -12.67 16.93
C LYS A 459 13.59 -12.72 15.68
N GLU A 460 13.02 -12.35 14.53
CA GLU A 460 13.66 -12.47 13.23
C GLU A 460 13.54 -11.18 12.42
N ASP A 461 14.58 -10.86 11.65
CA ASP A 461 14.53 -9.82 10.62
C ASP A 461 13.95 -10.42 9.34
N VAL A 462 12.75 -9.99 8.96
CA VAL A 462 12.07 -10.51 7.76
C VAL A 462 11.60 -9.39 6.85
N GLY A 463 11.59 -9.66 5.54
CA GLY A 463 10.87 -8.86 4.57
C GLY A 463 9.45 -9.39 4.39
N ILE A 464 8.43 -8.56 4.54
CA ILE A 464 7.05 -8.90 4.17
C ILE A 464 6.72 -8.26 2.82
N LEU A 465 6.33 -9.07 1.85
CA LEU A 465 6.07 -8.61 0.47
C LEU A 465 5.04 -7.47 0.39
N LEU A 466 5.40 -6.39 -0.30
CA LEU A 466 4.52 -5.23 -0.54
C LEU A 466 3.42 -5.51 -1.56
N GLN A 467 3.65 -6.46 -2.47
CA GLN A 467 2.70 -6.86 -3.50
C GLN A 467 2.76 -8.38 -3.68
N GLN A 468 1.62 -8.97 -4.05
CA GLN A 468 1.53 -10.39 -4.38
C GLN A 468 1.15 -10.57 -5.85
N SER A 469 1.56 -11.71 -6.44
CA SER A 469 1.06 -12.11 -7.75
C SER A 469 -0.40 -12.56 -7.66
N PRO A 470 -1.33 -12.06 -8.50
CA PRO A 470 -2.74 -12.46 -8.53
C PRO A 470 -2.95 -13.97 -8.66
N ILE A 471 -2.02 -14.66 -9.33
CA ILE A 471 -2.08 -16.10 -9.60
C ILE A 471 -1.69 -16.92 -8.35
N ASN A 472 -0.93 -16.33 -7.40
CA ASN A 472 -0.58 -16.97 -6.12
C ASN A 472 -1.76 -17.18 -5.16
N ALA A 473 -2.95 -16.65 -5.50
CA ALA A 473 -4.16 -16.71 -4.68
C ALA A 473 -5.16 -17.82 -5.09
N VAL A 474 -4.91 -18.57 -6.18
CA VAL A 474 -5.91 -19.51 -6.74
C VAL A 474 -5.38 -20.94 -6.88
N LYS A 475 -6.11 -21.87 -6.24
CA LYS A 475 -6.17 -23.36 -6.34
C LYS A 475 -4.88 -24.15 -6.68
N ARG A 476 -4.57 -25.17 -5.86
CA ARG A 476 -3.69 -26.28 -6.25
C ARG A 476 -4.25 -26.91 -7.54
N LEU A 477 -3.52 -26.84 -8.65
CA LEU A 477 -3.73 -27.77 -9.76
C LEU A 477 -3.14 -29.10 -9.31
N GLU A 478 -3.99 -30.11 -9.09
CA GLU A 478 -3.53 -31.48 -8.90
C GLU A 478 -2.82 -31.93 -10.17
N SER A 479 -1.56 -32.35 -10.05
CA SER A 479 -0.85 -33.04 -11.12
C SER A 479 -1.44 -34.44 -11.27
N SER A 480 -1.81 -34.82 -12.49
CA SER A 480 -2.20 -36.20 -12.81
C SER A 480 -1.08 -37.18 -12.40
N PRO A 481 -1.40 -38.40 -11.93
CA PRO A 481 -0.38 -39.39 -11.58
C PRO A 481 0.49 -39.73 -12.80
N GLY A 482 1.76 -39.33 -12.77
CA GLY A 482 2.73 -39.59 -13.84
C GLY A 482 3.26 -38.36 -14.57
N ASP A 483 2.68 -37.17 -14.38
CA ASP A 483 3.25 -35.91 -14.87
C ASP A 483 4.34 -35.39 -13.93
N ILE A 484 5.42 -34.83 -14.49
CA ILE A 484 6.48 -34.18 -13.71
C ILE A 484 5.86 -33.01 -12.94
N ALA A 485 6.21 -32.88 -11.65
CA ALA A 485 5.73 -31.81 -10.79
C ALA A 485 5.83 -30.44 -11.49
N THR A 486 4.69 -29.78 -11.67
CA THR A 486 4.61 -28.39 -12.10
C THR A 486 4.51 -27.49 -10.87
N GLY A 487 5.04 -26.28 -10.95
CA GLY A 487 5.14 -25.40 -9.80
C GLY A 487 5.47 -23.96 -10.20
N PRO A 488 5.40 -23.01 -9.27
CA PRO A 488 5.79 -21.63 -9.52
C PRO A 488 7.31 -21.56 -9.79
N LEU A 489 7.72 -20.67 -10.69
CA LEU A 489 9.13 -20.34 -10.93
C LEU A 489 9.44 -18.97 -10.34
N TYR A 490 10.46 -18.90 -9.49
CA TYR A 490 11.00 -17.66 -8.93
C TYR A 490 12.29 -17.31 -9.64
N VAL A 491 12.43 -16.06 -10.05
CA VAL A 491 13.71 -15.55 -10.56
C VAL A 491 14.34 -14.68 -9.49
N ILE A 492 15.52 -15.09 -9.05
CA ILE A 492 16.29 -14.42 -8.01
C ILE A 492 17.56 -13.88 -8.64
N ILE A 493 17.83 -12.59 -8.46
CA ILE A 493 19.06 -11.96 -8.96
C ILE A 493 19.87 -11.52 -7.76
N ASN A 494 21.02 -12.17 -7.56
CA ASN A 494 21.97 -11.84 -6.51
C ASN A 494 23.04 -10.93 -7.11
N GLN A 495 23.26 -9.77 -6.50
CA GLN A 495 24.23 -8.78 -6.98
C GLN A 495 25.22 -8.43 -5.87
N ASP A 496 26.48 -8.20 -6.21
CA ASP A 496 27.45 -7.61 -5.29
C ASP A 496 27.01 -6.17 -4.93
N LYS A 497 26.90 -5.88 -3.62
CA LYS A 497 26.51 -4.56 -3.10
C LYS A 497 27.41 -3.43 -3.60
N ARG A 498 28.64 -3.73 -4.01
CA ARG A 498 29.60 -2.76 -4.54
C ARG A 498 29.35 -2.40 -6.00
N PHE A 499 28.52 -3.17 -6.71
CA PHE A 499 28.31 -3.02 -8.15
C PHE A 499 26.84 -3.27 -8.55
N PRO A 500 25.91 -2.36 -8.17
CA PRO A 500 24.49 -2.54 -8.41
C PRO A 500 24.16 -2.51 -9.92
N CYS A 501 23.23 -3.36 -10.36
CA CYS A 501 22.74 -3.37 -11.74
C CYS A 501 21.21 -3.40 -11.81
N GLN A 502 20.65 -2.72 -12.82
CA GLN A 502 19.21 -2.78 -13.10
C GLN A 502 18.92 -3.96 -14.02
N THR A 503 17.82 -4.65 -13.79
CA THR A 503 17.48 -5.88 -14.51
C THR A 503 16.10 -5.77 -15.13
N ASP A 504 15.97 -6.10 -16.42
CA ASP A 504 14.70 -6.09 -17.12
C ASP A 504 14.48 -7.39 -17.92
N CYS A 505 13.22 -7.83 -18.03
CA CYS A 505 12.82 -9.03 -18.73
C CYS A 505 12.34 -8.70 -20.14
N GLY A 506 13.06 -9.16 -21.16
CA GLY A 506 12.66 -8.97 -22.56
C GLY A 506 11.53 -9.91 -22.99
N GLY A 507 11.42 -11.06 -22.34
CA GLY A 507 10.43 -12.09 -22.65
C GLY A 507 10.79 -13.38 -21.93
N SER A 508 9.79 -14.08 -21.40
CA SER A 508 10.03 -15.22 -20.51
C SER A 508 8.94 -16.26 -20.65
N TYR A 509 9.31 -17.53 -20.76
CA TYR A 509 8.40 -18.66 -20.60
C TYR A 509 9.00 -19.67 -19.61
N PRO A 510 8.33 -20.00 -18.51
CA PRO A 510 7.09 -19.40 -18.00
C PRO A 510 7.22 -17.88 -17.74
N PRO A 511 6.15 -17.07 -17.82
CA PRO A 511 6.22 -15.62 -17.62
C PRO A 511 6.63 -15.24 -16.20
N PHE A 512 7.46 -14.20 -16.06
CA PHE A 512 7.62 -13.43 -14.83
C PHE A 512 7.50 -11.93 -15.11
N ASN A 513 6.83 -11.18 -14.23
CA ASN A 513 6.60 -9.74 -14.36
C ASN A 513 7.86 -8.89 -14.12
N ARG A 514 8.00 -7.79 -14.87
CA ARG A 514 9.04 -6.76 -14.71
C ARG A 514 8.83 -5.95 -13.43
N TYR A 515 9.61 -6.21 -12.38
CA TYR A 515 9.81 -5.30 -11.23
C TYR A 515 11.24 -5.48 -10.70
N SER A 516 11.88 -4.39 -10.29
CA SER A 516 13.26 -4.37 -9.80
C SER A 516 13.45 -5.40 -8.67
N ALA A 517 14.35 -6.35 -8.91
CA ALA A 517 15.08 -7.16 -7.93
C ALA A 517 14.36 -8.25 -7.09
N ARG A 518 13.14 -8.71 -7.39
CA ARG A 518 12.59 -10.04 -6.96
C ARG A 518 11.17 -10.20 -7.50
N ALA A 519 11.00 -10.93 -8.60
CA ALA A 519 9.69 -11.18 -9.18
C ALA A 519 9.14 -12.54 -8.72
N THR A 520 7.96 -12.53 -8.09
CA THR A 520 7.20 -13.76 -7.79
C THR A 520 6.11 -13.91 -8.85
N GLN A 521 6.04 -15.03 -9.56
CA GLN A 521 4.87 -15.36 -10.38
C GLN A 521 4.65 -16.89 -10.44
N ILE A 522 3.40 -17.32 -10.24
CA ILE A 522 2.89 -18.55 -10.87
C ILE A 522 2.39 -18.12 -12.23
N SER A 523 2.74 -18.85 -13.29
CA SER A 523 2.05 -18.65 -14.55
C SER A 523 0.87 -19.59 -14.73
N ALA A 524 -0.02 -19.21 -15.66
CA ALA A 524 -0.88 -20.07 -16.46
C ALA A 524 -0.33 -21.50 -16.68
N PRO A 525 -1.19 -22.51 -16.98
CA PRO A 525 -0.78 -23.90 -17.13
C PRO A 525 0.42 -24.01 -18.07
N TRP A 526 1.60 -24.24 -17.49
CA TRP A 526 2.82 -24.53 -18.23
C TRP A 526 3.28 -25.90 -17.79
N VAL A 527 3.78 -26.67 -18.76
CA VAL A 527 4.11 -28.07 -18.56
C VAL A 527 5.48 -28.36 -19.14
N TRP A 528 6.20 -29.25 -18.48
CA TRP A 528 7.42 -29.85 -18.96
C TRP A 528 7.24 -30.38 -20.39
N LYS A 529 8.05 -29.92 -21.34
CA LYS A 529 8.04 -30.48 -22.70
C LYS A 529 9.07 -31.58 -22.78
N ARG A 530 8.61 -32.82 -22.99
CA ARG A 530 9.51 -33.95 -23.27
C ARG A 530 10.23 -33.71 -24.61
N CYS A 531 11.55 -33.84 -24.58
CA CYS A 531 12.36 -33.77 -25.79
C CYS A 531 12.26 -35.08 -26.59
N GLU A 532 12.18 -35.01 -27.92
CA GLU A 532 11.90 -36.16 -28.80
C GLU A 532 13.12 -37.07 -29.06
N HIS A 533 14.25 -36.79 -28.42
CA HIS A 533 15.47 -37.60 -28.54
C HIS A 533 15.47 -38.78 -27.56
N ARG A 534 16.35 -39.77 -27.77
CA ARG A 534 16.48 -40.98 -26.92
C ARG A 534 16.79 -40.72 -25.43
N GLU A 535 17.29 -39.54 -25.07
CA GLU A 535 17.62 -39.17 -23.69
C GLU A 535 16.34 -38.67 -22.97
N ASN A 536 16.06 -39.11 -21.74
CA ASN A 536 14.87 -38.68 -20.97
C ASN A 536 15.01 -37.24 -20.42
N ARG A 537 15.20 -36.25 -21.31
CA ARG A 537 15.27 -34.83 -20.95
C ARG A 537 13.92 -34.14 -21.16
N HIS A 538 13.66 -33.16 -20.32
CA HIS A 538 12.51 -32.27 -20.41
C HIS A 538 12.98 -30.81 -20.41
N PHE A 539 12.33 -29.99 -21.23
CA PHE A 539 12.59 -28.57 -21.35
C PHE A 539 11.58 -27.81 -20.49
N GLY A 540 12.07 -27.12 -19.45
CA GLY A 540 11.27 -26.34 -18.52
C GLY A 540 10.91 -24.97 -19.08
N GLY A 541 11.92 -24.10 -19.21
CA GLY A 541 11.70 -22.70 -19.59
C GLY A 541 12.84 -22.04 -20.34
N LEU A 542 12.51 -20.93 -21.01
CA LEU A 542 13.39 -20.07 -21.79
C LEU A 542 13.14 -18.60 -21.40
N HIS A 543 14.20 -17.91 -20.98
CA HIS A 543 14.12 -16.57 -20.42
C HIS A 543 15.11 -15.62 -21.08
N PHE A 544 14.67 -14.42 -21.45
CA PHE A 544 15.51 -13.34 -21.96
C PHE A 544 15.59 -12.23 -20.92
N LEU A 545 16.79 -12.01 -20.39
CA LEU A 545 17.09 -11.02 -19.36
C LEU A 545 18.07 -9.97 -19.90
N ASN A 546 17.96 -8.75 -19.39
CA ASN A 546 18.99 -7.74 -19.52
C ASN A 546 19.50 -7.27 -18.16
N PHE A 547 20.77 -6.86 -18.15
CA PHE A 547 21.46 -6.30 -17.00
C PHE A 547 22.09 -4.98 -17.44
N ALA A 548 21.71 -3.87 -16.81
CA ALA A 548 22.26 -2.55 -17.04
C ALA A 548 23.20 -2.18 -15.89
N PHE A 549 24.48 -2.06 -16.20
CA PHE A 549 25.55 -1.74 -15.26
C PHE A 549 25.98 -0.28 -15.39
N ASN A 550 26.06 0.42 -14.25
CA ASN A 550 26.52 1.81 -14.19
C ASN A 550 28.04 1.85 -14.03
N VAL A 551 28.77 1.47 -15.08
CA VAL A 551 30.24 1.39 -15.05
C VAL A 551 30.90 2.68 -15.52
N ASN A 552 30.24 3.40 -16.45
CA ASN A 552 30.71 4.62 -17.12
C ASN A 552 29.59 5.69 -17.19
N THR A 553 29.80 6.82 -17.86
CA THR A 553 28.79 7.90 -18.04
C THR A 553 27.50 7.44 -18.74
N GLU A 554 27.54 6.30 -19.46
CA GLU A 554 26.36 5.64 -20.00
C GLU A 554 26.22 4.20 -19.47
N PRO A 555 24.99 3.73 -19.18
CA PRO A 555 24.77 2.39 -18.67
C PRO A 555 25.09 1.32 -19.72
N THR A 556 26.00 0.40 -19.39
CA THR A 556 26.33 -0.71 -20.28
C THR A 556 25.32 -1.84 -20.11
N ARG A 557 24.62 -2.21 -21.19
CA ARG A 557 23.59 -3.25 -21.17
C ARG A 557 24.12 -4.58 -21.68
N VAL A 558 23.96 -5.61 -20.87
CA VAL A 558 24.21 -7.02 -21.19
C VAL A 558 22.88 -7.72 -21.40
N TYR A 559 22.76 -8.53 -22.45
CA TYR A 559 21.54 -9.28 -22.76
C TYR A 559 21.84 -10.78 -22.78
N VAL A 560 21.09 -11.56 -22.02
CA VAL A 560 21.29 -13.00 -21.89
C VAL A 560 20.03 -13.80 -22.17
N ALA A 561 20.23 -15.03 -22.63
CA ALA A 561 19.19 -16.04 -22.75
C ALA A 561 19.49 -17.17 -21.76
N ILE A 562 18.50 -17.59 -20.97
CA ILE A 562 18.62 -18.68 -20.01
C ILE A 562 17.65 -19.79 -20.40
N ALA A 563 18.15 -21.00 -20.57
CA ALA A 563 17.37 -22.20 -20.83
C ALA A 563 17.60 -23.20 -19.70
N TRP A 564 16.55 -23.85 -19.22
CA TRP A 564 16.67 -24.85 -18.16
C TRP A 564 15.67 -25.97 -18.31
N GLY A 565 15.93 -27.07 -17.61
CA GLY A 565 14.94 -28.10 -17.45
C GLY A 565 15.37 -29.25 -16.54
N THR A 566 14.81 -30.43 -16.77
CA THR A 566 15.10 -31.64 -16.00
C THR A 566 15.58 -32.79 -16.86
N TYR A 567 16.25 -33.75 -16.23
CA TYR A 567 16.62 -35.03 -16.79
C TYR A 567 16.29 -36.14 -15.80
N LYS A 568 15.63 -37.18 -16.30
CA LYS A 568 15.32 -38.37 -15.52
C LYS A 568 16.45 -39.39 -15.67
N ASP A 569 17.22 -39.57 -14.60
CA ASP A 569 18.24 -40.61 -14.52
C ASP A 569 17.56 -41.99 -14.51
N VAL A 570 18.11 -42.94 -15.25
CA VAL A 570 17.61 -44.32 -15.31
C VAL A 570 17.84 -45.04 -13.97
N PHE A 571 18.79 -44.55 -13.15
CA PHE A 571 19.20 -45.16 -11.88
C PHE A 571 18.74 -44.40 -10.63
N SER A 572 18.10 -43.24 -10.76
CA SER A 572 17.60 -42.43 -9.64
C SER A 572 16.10 -42.20 -9.76
N SER A 573 15.39 -42.23 -8.63
CA SER A 573 13.98 -41.82 -8.55
C SER A 573 13.78 -40.30 -8.57
N GLU A 574 14.85 -39.52 -8.51
CA GLU A 574 14.82 -38.06 -8.50
C GLU A 574 15.18 -37.45 -9.87
N ASP A 575 14.43 -36.44 -10.28
CA ASP A 575 14.75 -35.62 -11.45
C ASP A 575 15.93 -34.71 -11.15
N LEU A 576 16.97 -34.76 -11.98
CA LEU A 576 18.11 -33.83 -11.93
C LEU A 576 17.82 -32.58 -12.76
N PHE A 577 18.37 -31.44 -12.36
CA PHE A 577 18.18 -30.16 -13.04
C PHE A 577 19.32 -29.83 -13.99
N TRP A 578 18.99 -29.10 -15.06
CA TRP A 578 20.00 -28.47 -15.92
C TRP A 578 19.65 -27.01 -16.20
N CYS A 579 20.66 -26.15 -16.22
CA CYS A 579 20.56 -24.72 -16.53
C CYS A 579 21.65 -24.32 -17.52
N ARG A 580 21.34 -23.43 -18.46
CA ARG A 580 22.29 -22.87 -19.43
C ARG A 580 22.05 -21.38 -19.63
N ILE A 581 23.11 -20.59 -19.62
CA ILE A 581 23.08 -19.14 -19.80
C ILE A 581 23.89 -18.74 -21.04
N PHE A 582 23.34 -17.95 -21.94
CA PHE A 582 23.96 -17.60 -23.21
C PHE A 582 23.96 -16.09 -23.43
N ASP A 583 24.89 -15.59 -24.23
CA ASP A 583 24.72 -14.28 -24.87
C ASP A 583 23.46 -14.33 -25.76
N MET A 584 22.53 -13.38 -25.55
CA MET A 584 21.26 -13.39 -26.26
C MET A 584 21.43 -13.30 -27.77
N ARG A 585 22.36 -12.49 -28.28
CA ARG A 585 22.54 -12.29 -29.72
C ARG A 585 23.05 -13.57 -30.38
N CYS A 586 23.98 -14.25 -29.72
CA CYS A 586 24.46 -15.57 -30.12
C CYS A 586 23.33 -16.61 -30.09
N PHE A 587 22.56 -16.65 -29.00
CA PHE A 587 21.41 -17.54 -28.88
C PHE A 587 20.41 -17.33 -30.01
N MET A 588 20.01 -16.08 -30.27
CA MET A 588 19.05 -15.76 -31.32
C MET A 588 19.57 -16.05 -32.72
N LYS A 589 20.88 -16.04 -32.95
CA LYS A 589 21.45 -16.43 -34.25
C LYS A 589 21.39 -17.95 -34.46
N SER A 590 21.69 -18.72 -33.42
CA SER A 590 21.80 -20.18 -33.51
C SER A 590 20.48 -20.92 -33.27
N ALA A 591 19.57 -20.37 -32.46
CA ALA A 591 18.32 -20.97 -32.04
C ALA A 591 17.08 -20.31 -32.68
N TRP A 592 17.26 -19.62 -33.82
CA TRP A 592 16.15 -19.12 -34.61
C TRP A 592 15.55 -20.26 -35.45
N THR A 593 14.41 -20.75 -35.02
CA THR A 593 13.73 -21.93 -35.58
C THR A 593 12.60 -21.58 -36.53
N SER A 594 12.03 -20.37 -36.42
CA SER A 594 10.88 -19.94 -37.22
C SER A 594 10.80 -18.41 -37.32
N PRO A 595 10.27 -17.84 -38.43
CA PRO A 595 9.97 -16.40 -38.52
C PRO A 595 9.03 -15.86 -37.44
N GLU A 596 8.29 -16.74 -36.75
CA GLU A 596 7.42 -16.38 -35.61
C GLU A 596 8.19 -16.16 -34.29
N ASP A 597 9.43 -16.65 -34.18
CA ASP A 597 10.27 -16.46 -32.98
C ASP A 597 10.47 -14.96 -32.70
N LEU A 598 10.62 -14.62 -31.41
CA LEU A 598 10.78 -13.24 -30.99
C LEU A 598 12.03 -12.62 -31.61
N ARG A 599 11.96 -11.33 -31.98
CA ARG A 599 13.09 -10.54 -32.49
C ARG A 599 13.71 -9.70 -31.38
N PRO A 600 15.01 -9.34 -31.45
CA PRO A 600 15.66 -8.51 -30.42
C PRO A 600 14.93 -7.19 -30.17
N SER A 601 14.42 -6.56 -31.23
CA SER A 601 13.65 -5.30 -31.15
C SER A 601 12.30 -5.43 -30.44
N GLN A 602 11.73 -6.65 -30.40
CA GLN A 602 10.47 -6.93 -29.70
C GLN A 602 10.68 -7.18 -28.20
N LEU A 603 11.92 -7.45 -27.78
CA LEU A 603 12.27 -7.73 -26.39
C LEU A 603 12.62 -6.42 -25.62
N TYR A 604 13.27 -5.43 -26.27
CA TYR A 604 13.86 -4.28 -25.56
C TYR A 604 13.70 -2.86 -26.21
N GLY A 605 12.76 -2.65 -27.16
CA GLY A 605 12.40 -1.34 -27.81
C GLY A 605 12.79 -1.26 -29.31
N GLU A 606 12.14 -0.58 -30.29
CA GLU A 606 11.27 0.63 -30.37
C GLU A 606 9.99 0.43 -31.26
N ALA A 607 9.62 -0.80 -31.63
CA ALA A 607 8.43 -1.10 -32.45
C ALA A 607 7.33 -1.77 -31.63
N VAL A 608 6.07 -1.69 -32.12
CA VAL A 608 4.82 -2.20 -31.53
C VAL A 608 5.05 -3.33 -30.51
N ALA A 609 4.89 -3.01 -29.22
CA ALA A 609 5.02 -3.98 -28.14
C ALA A 609 4.03 -5.14 -28.35
N LEU A 610 4.52 -6.37 -28.33
CA LEU A 610 3.65 -7.55 -28.42
C LEU A 610 2.86 -7.70 -27.12
N ALA A 611 1.60 -8.11 -27.22
CA ALA A 611 0.80 -8.45 -26.06
C ALA A 611 1.48 -9.61 -25.28
N PRO A 612 1.43 -9.60 -23.92
CA PRO A 612 2.08 -10.64 -23.11
C PRO A 612 1.70 -12.08 -23.50
N MET A 613 0.44 -12.33 -23.87
CA MET A 613 -0.02 -13.64 -24.33
C MET A 613 0.64 -14.08 -25.64
N GLU A 614 0.92 -13.15 -26.55
CA GLU A 614 1.59 -13.45 -27.81
C GLU A 614 3.08 -13.76 -27.60
N ILE A 615 3.72 -13.09 -26.64
CA ILE A 615 5.09 -13.42 -26.20
C ILE A 615 5.13 -14.85 -25.64
N GLN A 616 4.15 -15.23 -24.81
CA GLN A 616 4.06 -16.59 -24.27
C GLN A 616 3.90 -17.64 -25.36
N ARG A 617 2.94 -17.44 -26.27
CA ARG A 617 2.67 -18.36 -27.37
C ARG A 617 3.92 -18.60 -28.23
N ARG A 618 4.65 -17.53 -28.55
CA ARG A 618 5.87 -17.61 -29.38
C ARG A 618 7.00 -18.35 -28.69
N LEU A 619 7.25 -18.05 -27.42
CA LEU A 619 8.29 -18.71 -26.63
C LEU A 619 7.97 -20.19 -26.38
N GLU A 620 6.71 -20.51 -26.11
CA GLU A 620 6.24 -21.89 -26.00
C GLU A 620 6.48 -22.67 -27.29
N ASN A 621 6.13 -22.08 -28.43
CA ASN A 621 6.34 -22.67 -29.75
C ASN A 621 7.84 -22.84 -30.08
N GLN A 622 8.68 -21.87 -29.72
CA GLN A 622 10.13 -21.96 -29.91
C GLN A 622 10.72 -23.09 -29.04
N ARG A 623 10.33 -23.15 -27.76
CA ARG A 623 10.71 -24.23 -26.83
C ARG A 623 10.29 -25.60 -27.37
N HIS A 624 9.07 -25.69 -27.90
CA HIS A 624 8.57 -26.91 -28.53
C HIS A 624 9.43 -27.35 -29.73
N ARG A 625 9.77 -26.41 -30.64
CA ARG A 625 10.66 -26.70 -31.78
C ARG A 625 12.05 -27.12 -31.34
N LEU A 626 12.66 -26.40 -30.40
CA LEU A 626 13.99 -26.73 -29.85
C LEU A 626 14.03 -28.08 -29.10
N SER A 627 12.87 -28.64 -28.73
CA SER A 627 12.77 -29.97 -28.10
C SER A 627 12.85 -31.14 -29.10
N LYS A 628 12.82 -30.86 -30.41
CA LYS A 628 12.89 -31.88 -31.48
C LYS A 628 14.30 -32.45 -31.62
N SER A 629 14.40 -33.67 -32.14
CA SER A 629 15.66 -34.39 -32.29
C SER A 629 16.71 -33.67 -33.16
N GLU A 630 16.26 -32.83 -34.10
CA GLU A 630 17.15 -32.05 -34.98
C GLU A 630 18.00 -31.02 -34.21
N TYR A 631 17.54 -30.52 -33.07
CA TYR A 631 18.27 -29.57 -32.22
C TYR A 631 19.03 -30.23 -31.07
N LYS A 632 19.09 -31.57 -31.02
CA LYS A 632 19.74 -32.32 -29.93
C LYS A 632 21.18 -31.87 -29.68
N GLU A 633 21.92 -31.67 -30.76
CA GLU A 633 23.34 -31.31 -30.75
C GLU A 633 23.57 -29.81 -31.01
N LEU A 634 22.53 -28.98 -30.88
CA LEU A 634 22.62 -27.54 -31.16
C LEU A 634 23.70 -26.90 -30.28
N ALA A 635 24.75 -26.40 -30.92
CA ALA A 635 25.83 -25.63 -30.31
C ALA A 635 25.68 -24.15 -30.65
N ILE A 636 25.75 -23.31 -29.63
CA ILE A 636 25.62 -21.86 -29.73
C ILE A 636 27.02 -21.27 -29.63
N GLU A 637 27.47 -20.65 -30.73
CA GLU A 637 28.77 -20.00 -30.83
C GLU A 637 28.75 -18.66 -30.11
N GLN A 638 29.59 -18.51 -29.08
CA GLN A 638 29.63 -17.32 -28.24
C GLN A 638 31.06 -17.00 -27.78
N PRO A 639 31.32 -15.76 -27.29
CA PRO A 639 32.61 -15.42 -26.69
C PRO A 639 32.96 -16.42 -25.57
N GLY A 640 34.14 -17.06 -25.66
CA GLY A 640 34.55 -18.13 -24.74
C GLY A 640 34.33 -19.56 -25.24
N GLY A 641 33.73 -19.74 -26.43
CA GLY A 641 33.62 -21.02 -27.13
C GLY A 641 32.20 -21.55 -27.27
N ALA A 642 32.02 -22.50 -28.20
CA ALA A 642 30.74 -23.12 -28.51
C ALA A 642 30.14 -23.83 -27.29
N LYS A 643 28.91 -23.49 -26.92
CA LYS A 643 28.17 -24.13 -25.82
C LYS A 643 26.89 -24.79 -26.31
N ARG A 644 26.69 -26.05 -25.94
CA ARG A 644 25.46 -26.79 -26.31
C ARG A 644 24.24 -26.27 -25.55
N LEU A 645 23.10 -26.22 -26.25
CA LEU A 645 21.81 -25.90 -25.64
C LEU A 645 21.45 -26.91 -24.53
N PHE A 646 21.68 -28.20 -24.80
CA PHE A 646 21.43 -29.26 -23.84
C PHE A 646 22.74 -29.86 -23.31
N PRO A 647 22.84 -30.16 -22.00
CA PRO A 647 24.00 -30.85 -21.43
C PRO A 647 24.22 -32.23 -22.07
N ASN A 648 25.49 -32.64 -22.14
CA ASN A 648 25.85 -34.02 -22.48
C ASN A 648 25.70 -34.90 -21.22
N VAL A 649 25.03 -36.04 -21.36
CA VAL A 649 24.59 -36.95 -20.26
C VAL A 649 25.75 -37.50 -19.41
N LEU A 650 27.00 -37.37 -19.86
CA LEU A 650 28.18 -37.94 -19.22
C LEU A 650 28.89 -37.05 -18.19
N ARG A 651 28.49 -35.78 -18.00
CA ARG A 651 29.14 -34.86 -17.03
C ARG A 651 28.25 -34.61 -15.80
N ARG A 652 28.82 -34.54 -14.60
CA ARG A 652 28.14 -34.01 -13.40
C ARG A 652 28.38 -32.49 -13.35
N ASP A 653 27.47 -31.70 -12.77
CA ASP A 653 27.42 -30.22 -12.75
C ASP A 653 26.55 -29.57 -13.86
N TRP A 654 25.28 -29.98 -14.00
CA TRP A 654 24.36 -29.34 -14.97
C TRP A 654 23.48 -28.25 -14.37
N GLU A 655 23.32 -28.22 -13.05
CA GLU A 655 22.36 -27.35 -12.36
C GLU A 655 22.72 -25.87 -12.47
N ALA A 656 23.99 -25.57 -12.69
CA ALA A 656 24.51 -24.23 -12.91
C ALA A 656 25.33 -24.14 -14.22
N ASP A 657 25.39 -22.92 -14.76
CA ASP A 657 26.21 -22.61 -15.92
C ASP A 657 26.69 -21.15 -15.86
N HIS A 658 27.81 -20.89 -16.52
CA HIS A 658 28.53 -19.62 -16.44
C HIS A 658 28.53 -18.88 -17.78
N LEU A 659 28.40 -17.57 -17.70
CA LEU A 659 28.71 -16.63 -18.78
C LEU A 659 29.78 -15.66 -18.27
N LEU A 660 31.01 -15.87 -18.73
CA LEU A 660 32.18 -15.16 -18.22
C LEU A 660 32.43 -13.86 -18.99
N ASN A 661 32.90 -12.85 -18.27
CA ASN A 661 33.31 -11.55 -18.81
C ASN A 661 32.28 -10.93 -19.76
N VAL A 662 31.07 -10.70 -19.26
CA VAL A 662 29.94 -10.21 -20.08
C VAL A 662 30.07 -8.74 -20.48
N LEU A 663 30.93 -7.99 -19.78
CA LEU A 663 31.30 -6.64 -20.20
C LEU A 663 32.42 -6.73 -21.23
N ARG A 664 32.30 -5.91 -22.28
CA ARG A 664 33.33 -5.79 -23.33
C ARG A 664 34.39 -4.73 -23.00
N ASP A 665 34.31 -4.12 -21.82
CA ASP A 665 35.26 -3.14 -21.31
C ASP A 665 36.39 -3.85 -20.54
N ASN A 666 37.62 -3.37 -20.68
CA ASN A 666 38.79 -3.91 -19.98
C ASN A 666 38.86 -3.47 -18.51
N SER A 667 37.98 -2.56 -18.06
CA SER A 667 38.00 -1.99 -16.73
C SER A 667 37.41 -2.89 -15.63
N HIS A 668 36.42 -3.73 -15.96
CA HIS A 668 35.70 -4.56 -14.99
C HIS A 668 35.38 -5.94 -15.57
N VAL A 669 35.52 -6.99 -14.75
CA VAL A 669 35.14 -8.36 -15.12
C VAL A 669 33.84 -8.71 -14.41
N VAL A 670 32.76 -8.88 -15.18
CA VAL A 670 31.46 -9.34 -14.67
C VAL A 670 31.18 -10.75 -15.16
N ASN A 671 30.80 -11.65 -14.25
CA ASN A 671 30.51 -13.04 -14.55
C ASN A 671 29.09 -13.36 -14.09
N LEU A 672 28.28 -13.92 -14.96
CA LEU A 672 26.93 -14.33 -14.61
C LEU A 672 26.88 -15.83 -14.38
N VAL A 673 26.28 -16.27 -13.27
CA VAL A 673 26.06 -17.69 -12.96
C VAL A 673 24.56 -17.93 -12.84
N ALA A 674 23.99 -18.75 -13.72
CA ALA A 674 22.59 -19.12 -13.65
C ALA A 674 22.44 -20.53 -13.07
N ARG A 675 21.56 -20.70 -12.07
CA ARG A 675 21.27 -21.97 -11.41
C ARG A 675 19.76 -22.21 -11.32
N ILE A 676 19.30 -23.42 -11.57
CA ILE A 676 17.91 -23.84 -11.28
C ILE A 676 17.90 -24.86 -10.14
N SER A 677 17.00 -24.67 -9.18
CA SER A 677 16.84 -25.58 -8.04
C SER A 677 15.36 -25.82 -7.71
N ARG A 678 15.10 -26.92 -7.02
CA ARG A 678 13.77 -27.27 -6.49
C ARG A 678 13.76 -27.02 -4.99
N THR A 679 12.84 -26.19 -4.52
CA THR A 679 12.63 -25.91 -3.10
C THR A 679 11.21 -26.29 -2.67
N GLN A 680 11.01 -26.47 -1.36
CA GLN A 680 9.70 -26.60 -0.77
C GLN A 680 9.31 -25.27 -0.15
N GLY A 681 8.13 -24.76 -0.50
CA GLY A 681 7.61 -23.52 0.05
C GLY A 681 6.16 -23.35 -0.36
N LEU A 682 5.37 -22.70 0.47
CA LEU A 682 3.93 -22.53 0.22
C LEU A 682 3.11 -23.84 0.17
N GLY A 683 3.54 -24.88 0.89
CA GLY A 683 2.88 -26.20 0.89
C GLY A 683 2.87 -26.90 -0.48
N ARG A 684 3.83 -26.57 -1.35
CA ARG A 684 3.99 -27.09 -2.72
C ARG A 684 5.46 -27.05 -3.17
N THR A 685 5.74 -27.75 -4.27
CA THR A 685 7.03 -27.70 -4.96
C THR A 685 7.21 -26.35 -5.66
N LEU A 686 8.33 -25.67 -5.41
CA LEU A 686 8.73 -24.42 -6.05
C LEU A 686 10.00 -24.64 -6.88
N PHE A 687 10.16 -23.86 -7.95
CA PHE A 687 11.38 -23.83 -8.75
C PHE A 687 12.05 -22.45 -8.61
N GLU A 688 13.34 -22.42 -8.33
CA GLU A 688 14.11 -21.18 -8.13
C GLU A 688 15.22 -21.08 -9.17
N LEU A 689 15.08 -20.13 -10.11
CA LEU A 689 16.11 -19.72 -11.05
C LEU A 689 16.91 -18.57 -10.43
N THR A 690 18.12 -18.86 -9.96
CA THR A 690 19.04 -17.88 -9.40
C THR A 690 20.02 -17.40 -10.46
N VAL A 691 20.25 -16.10 -10.55
CA VAL A 691 21.33 -15.50 -11.33
C VAL A 691 22.24 -14.71 -10.40
N ASP A 692 23.45 -15.21 -10.17
CA ASP A 692 24.49 -14.51 -9.42
C ASP A 692 25.29 -13.63 -10.40
N VAL A 693 25.39 -12.33 -10.08
CA VAL A 693 26.03 -11.26 -10.88
C VAL A 693 27.36 -10.84 -10.30
#